data_AF-A0A969CJ03-F1
#
_entry.id   AF-A0A969CJ03-F1
#
_cell.length_a   1.000
_cell.length_b   1.000
_cell.length_c   1.000
_cell.angle_alpha   90.00
_cell.angle_beta   90.00
_cell.angle_gamma   90.00
#
_symmetry.space_group_name_H-M   'P 1'
#
loop_
_entity.id
_entity.type
_entity.pdbx_description
1 polymer ?
#
loop_
_entity_poly.entity_id
_entity_poly.type
_entity_poly.pdbx_seq_one_letter_code
_entity_poly.pdbx_strand_id
1 'polypeptide(L)'
;MFQNPKRLISLLPAILIIFQSFPAMAQIINKQTQEAAIRDGQQQDVEGTIPGIYYDPSGQLAPTFATTPGADTAGSIRVPPGTQFGFNVNGAWPAGAKSDQVLKIGYLKQSPQFKQFTELNINQTLAASGKDPSTVTLAEVPIASSMTLGEYLEINPGAAEQSLEEAPAVVQSAFGYYEDEPLTLEPITETDFEFIEQQASNPAISDIPAEDLLQGDWGEEFTKEDQSKLAETLKKVNEKLKKLPLKQLFPLVNGIIAGDWDTVKKQAKDLAIQEGSKVLIKELMKNPKIAKFIKDLPLGTLPTDRLGLADAPGIGETAIKDIPGSDDKTVDQIPGLSDIPLDQIDLALALSFTRFDLLGRFDIADAAAVVDGIEYTISGGTKDQIPRPTPCKIDGEGTKNCRHFELDNIDGGGKPTELSGKAWVQGSDQKVPGGKGLLARINGGKEPTGIKPWVAGPVKLLLEDIKEGSGEEVSSAQLSTAWQLCVTDPLGNQHCTPHFVTIPTPYRIKEGGIMLLLARSGGVPDAIAALQPNSSQFCADPQMATAANQMAQPGADGAQVASTSGTPVASKGPDHNLRQYLARIAAGESTGGTNWNPNPSTGAYGIYQFTPESRATLLQLTGLDGWSRDRATADQAAVAWIQIIGNEEGVDLLGAIQQGDFATADQVLSDWQFTSLPGGREQSAIWSNPE
;
A
#
# COMPACT_ATOMS: atom_id res chain seq x y z
N MET A 1 65.59 -27.64 -36.99
CA MET A 1 65.70 -26.67 -38.09
C MET A 1 64.38 -25.91 -38.15
N PHE A 2 64.39 -24.63 -37.74
CA PHE A 2 63.38 -23.54 -37.83
C PHE A 2 61.92 -23.79 -37.36
N GLN A 3 61.49 -23.26 -36.21
CA GLN A 3 61.03 -21.88 -35.85
C GLN A 3 59.49 -21.70 -35.92
N ASN A 4 58.90 -21.31 -34.78
CA ASN A 4 57.55 -20.75 -34.56
C ASN A 4 57.46 -19.30 -35.13
N PRO A 5 56.34 -18.53 -35.05
CA PRO A 5 54.88 -18.80 -34.91
C PRO A 5 53.97 -17.89 -35.82
N LYS A 6 52.63 -18.08 -35.83
CA LYS A 6 51.56 -17.01 -35.74
C LYS A 6 50.14 -17.49 -36.12
N ARG A 7 49.18 -17.05 -35.29
CA ARG A 7 47.69 -16.93 -35.33
C ARG A 7 46.95 -17.10 -36.68
N LEU A 8 45.74 -17.68 -36.66
CA LEU A 8 44.44 -17.00 -36.95
C LEU A 8 43.21 -17.97 -36.86
N ILE A 9 42.18 -17.57 -36.07
CA ILE A 9 40.70 -17.59 -36.32
C ILE A 9 40.02 -18.98 -36.51
N SER A 10 39.31 -19.52 -35.51
CA SER A 10 37.89 -19.29 -35.11
C SER A 10 36.84 -19.66 -36.16
N LEU A 11 36.00 -20.68 -35.87
CA LEU A 11 34.64 -20.87 -36.39
C LEU A 11 33.95 -22.00 -35.61
N LEU A 12 33.20 -21.63 -34.56
CA LEU A 12 32.10 -22.41 -33.98
C LEU A 12 31.04 -21.40 -33.51
N PRO A 13 29.74 -21.63 -33.76
CA PRO A 13 28.72 -20.60 -33.64
C PRO A 13 28.34 -20.39 -32.18
N ALA A 14 28.61 -19.18 -31.68
CA ALA A 14 27.94 -18.66 -30.50
C ALA A 14 26.46 -18.42 -30.85
N ILE A 15 25.58 -19.12 -30.16
CA ILE A 15 24.17 -18.74 -30.02
C ILE A 15 24.17 -17.44 -29.20
N LEU A 16 24.18 -16.30 -29.90
CA LEU A 16 23.84 -15.01 -29.33
C LEU A 16 22.35 -15.05 -28.98
N ILE A 17 22.01 -15.25 -27.71
CA ILE A 17 20.73 -14.75 -27.21
C ILE A 17 20.94 -13.24 -27.08
N ILE A 18 20.34 -12.53 -28.03
CA ILE A 18 20.32 -11.07 -28.05
C ILE A 18 19.57 -10.63 -26.78
N PHE A 19 20.31 -10.08 -25.82
CA PHE A 19 19.77 -9.14 -24.85
C PHE A 19 19.04 -8.06 -25.64
N GLN A 20 17.71 -8.11 -25.67
CA GLN A 20 16.96 -6.96 -26.10
C GLN A 20 17.16 -5.87 -25.05
N SER A 21 17.85 -4.84 -25.51
CA SER A 21 17.99 -3.53 -24.92
C SER A 21 16.75 -3.08 -24.15
N PHE A 22 16.82 -3.12 -22.82
CA PHE A 22 16.07 -2.20 -21.98
C PHE A 22 17.00 -1.04 -21.64
N PRO A 23 16.89 0.07 -22.37
CA PRO A 23 16.89 1.34 -21.67
C PRO A 23 15.76 2.21 -22.19
N ALA A 24 15.31 3.13 -21.34
CA ALA A 24 14.45 4.27 -21.69
C ALA A 24 12.92 4.10 -21.55
N MET A 25 12.41 3.41 -20.53
CA MET A 25 11.02 3.64 -20.08
C MET A 25 10.97 4.64 -18.91
N ALA A 26 11.80 4.48 -17.87
CA ALA A 26 11.73 5.37 -16.70
C ALA A 26 12.18 6.83 -16.97
N GLN A 27 13.26 7.04 -17.73
CA GLN A 27 13.72 8.39 -18.11
C GLN A 27 12.87 9.02 -19.22
N ILE A 28 12.26 8.21 -20.11
CA ILE A 28 11.36 8.71 -21.14
C ILE A 28 10.02 9.08 -20.53
N ILE A 29 9.52 8.37 -19.51
CA ILE A 29 8.33 8.78 -18.78
C ILE A 29 8.61 10.11 -18.06
N ASN A 30 9.68 10.24 -17.26
CA ASN A 30 9.90 11.50 -16.53
C ASN A 30 10.16 12.72 -17.46
N LYS A 31 10.85 12.51 -18.60
CA LYS A 31 11.11 13.59 -19.58
C LYS A 31 9.96 13.85 -20.55
N GLN A 32 9.18 12.83 -20.95
CA GLN A 32 7.95 13.02 -21.73
C GLN A 32 6.82 13.58 -20.87
N THR A 33 6.72 13.24 -19.58
CA THR A 33 5.76 13.85 -18.66
C THR A 33 6.14 15.32 -18.41
N GLN A 34 7.42 15.66 -18.29
CA GLN A 34 7.87 17.06 -18.25
C GLN A 34 7.69 17.80 -19.58
N GLU A 35 8.04 17.21 -20.73
CA GLU A 35 7.89 17.86 -22.04
C GLU A 35 6.43 17.92 -22.50
N ALA A 36 5.55 17.00 -22.06
CA ALA A 36 4.10 17.07 -22.25
C ALA A 36 3.47 18.12 -21.32
N ALA A 37 3.85 18.16 -20.04
CA ALA A 37 3.40 19.21 -19.11
C ALA A 37 3.85 20.62 -19.53
N ILE A 38 5.00 20.76 -20.19
CA ILE A 38 5.49 22.04 -20.72
C ILE A 38 4.86 22.39 -22.09
N ARG A 39 4.48 21.39 -22.91
CA ARG A 39 3.79 21.65 -24.20
C ARG A 39 2.30 21.94 -24.05
N ASP A 40 1.61 21.35 -23.07
CA ASP A 40 0.21 21.64 -22.75
C ASP A 40 0.02 22.90 -21.88
N GLY A 41 1.11 23.55 -21.47
CA GLY A 41 1.09 24.86 -20.80
C GLY A 41 0.59 26.02 -21.67
N GLN A 42 0.17 25.77 -22.92
CA GLN A 42 -0.60 26.73 -23.71
C GLN A 42 -2.10 26.43 -23.61
N GLN A 43 -2.69 26.92 -22.53
CA GLN A 43 -4.05 27.47 -22.50
C GLN A 43 -5.12 26.58 -23.18
N GLN A 44 -5.44 25.45 -22.55
CA GLN A 44 -6.70 24.77 -22.76
C GLN A 44 -7.30 24.41 -21.40
N ASP A 45 -8.33 25.14 -21.00
CA ASP A 45 -9.34 24.63 -20.07
C ASP A 45 -9.95 23.38 -20.73
N VAL A 46 -9.44 22.20 -20.39
CA VAL A 46 -9.95 20.94 -20.94
C VAL A 46 -11.29 20.66 -20.27
N GLU A 47 -12.34 20.97 -21.01
CA GLU A 47 -13.75 20.71 -20.70
C GLU A 47 -13.95 19.18 -20.55
N GLY A 48 -14.12 18.75 -19.30
CA GLY A 48 -14.18 17.33 -18.88
C GLY A 48 -13.90 17.11 -17.39
N THR A 49 -13.60 18.16 -16.63
CA THR A 49 -13.37 18.14 -15.18
C THR A 49 -14.67 18.08 -14.39
N ILE A 50 -14.66 17.33 -13.27
CA ILE A 50 -15.66 17.49 -12.19
C ILE A 50 -15.71 18.99 -11.87
N PRO A 51 -16.89 19.65 -11.91
CA PRO A 51 -16.97 21.10 -11.70
C PRO A 51 -16.26 21.46 -10.39
N GLY A 52 -15.17 22.24 -10.43
CA GLY A 52 -14.44 22.64 -9.22
C GLY A 52 -13.11 22.00 -8.89
N ILE A 53 -12.81 20.85 -9.49
CA ILE A 53 -11.52 20.20 -9.36
C ILE A 53 -10.71 20.56 -10.59
N TYR A 54 -9.62 21.26 -10.36
CA TYR A 54 -8.72 21.71 -11.42
C TYR A 54 -7.42 20.95 -11.29
N TYR A 55 -6.99 20.37 -12.40
CA TYR A 55 -5.65 19.85 -12.51
C TYR A 55 -4.68 21.03 -12.43
N ASP A 56 -3.88 21.07 -11.37
CA ASP A 56 -2.80 22.04 -11.21
C ASP A 56 -1.49 21.25 -11.20
N PRO A 57 -0.83 21.13 -12.37
CA PRO A 57 0.44 20.43 -12.48
C PRO A 57 1.58 21.21 -11.82
N SER A 58 1.30 22.21 -10.96
CA SER A 58 2.31 22.88 -10.14
C SER A 58 3.35 21.84 -9.76
N GLY A 59 4.58 22.01 -10.27
CA GLY A 59 5.58 20.95 -10.40
C GLY A 59 6.17 20.48 -9.07
N GLN A 60 5.35 20.31 -8.04
CA GLN A 60 5.69 19.65 -6.81
C GLN A 60 5.98 18.19 -7.15
N LEU A 61 7.25 17.83 -7.00
CA LEU A 61 7.67 16.43 -7.06
C LEU A 61 6.86 15.65 -6.02
N ALA A 62 6.29 14.52 -6.43
CA ALA A 62 5.61 13.65 -5.50
C ALA A 62 6.56 13.27 -4.35
N PRO A 63 6.08 13.26 -3.10
CA PRO A 63 6.92 12.89 -1.98
C PRO A 63 7.41 11.45 -2.16
N THR A 64 8.55 11.16 -1.57
CA THR A 64 9.07 9.82 -1.36
C THR A 64 8.88 9.42 0.10
N PHE A 65 9.04 8.14 0.46
CA PHE A 65 8.96 7.71 1.86
C PHE A 65 9.96 8.44 2.78
N ALA A 66 11.14 8.83 2.28
CA ALA A 66 12.13 9.62 3.02
C ALA A 66 11.67 11.07 3.32
N THR A 67 10.77 11.61 2.49
CA THR A 67 10.32 13.01 2.58
C THR A 67 9.00 13.20 3.31
N THR A 68 8.29 12.10 3.65
CA THR A 68 7.05 12.20 4.40
C THR A 68 7.30 12.75 5.82
N PRO A 69 6.28 13.36 6.47
CA PRO A 69 6.40 13.77 7.86
C PRO A 69 6.80 12.59 8.76
N GLY A 70 7.71 12.85 9.71
CA GLY A 70 8.17 11.83 10.66
C GLY A 70 7.26 11.73 11.89
N ALA A 71 7.45 10.68 12.68
CA ALA A 71 6.79 10.51 13.97
C ALA A 71 7.23 11.62 14.95
N ASP A 72 6.28 12.33 15.55
CA ASP A 72 6.58 13.44 16.48
C ASP A 72 7.23 12.95 17.79
N THR A 73 6.99 11.69 18.16
CA THR A 73 7.53 11.05 19.37
C THR A 73 8.12 9.69 19.06
N ALA A 74 9.07 9.27 19.90
CA ALA A 74 9.53 7.88 19.92
C ALA A 74 8.36 6.92 20.17
N GLY A 75 8.49 5.68 19.73
CA GLY A 75 7.47 4.68 19.96
C GLY A 75 7.89 3.27 19.57
N SER A 76 7.02 2.31 19.89
CA SER A 76 7.21 0.91 19.57
C SER A 76 5.90 0.18 19.34
N ILE A 77 6.03 -0.92 18.61
CA ILE A 77 5.05 -1.98 18.52
C ILE A 77 5.66 -3.22 19.17
N ARG A 78 4.95 -3.72 20.19
CA ARG A 78 5.24 -4.99 20.85
C ARG A 78 4.01 -5.87 20.76
N VAL A 79 4.14 -6.95 20.02
CA VAL A 79 3.11 -7.98 19.86
C VAL A 79 3.07 -8.81 21.14
N PRO A 80 1.89 -9.02 21.75
CA PRO A 80 1.76 -9.88 22.91
C PRO A 80 2.31 -11.29 22.64
N PRO A 81 2.97 -11.92 23.62
CA PRO A 81 3.45 -13.29 23.48
C PRO A 81 2.32 -14.24 23.05
N GLY A 82 2.57 -15.05 22.01
CA GLY A 82 1.59 -16.00 21.47
C GLY A 82 0.72 -15.47 20.34
N THR A 83 0.74 -14.17 20.04
CA THR A 83 0.14 -13.61 18.83
C THR A 83 1.13 -13.73 17.67
N GLN A 84 0.74 -14.38 16.57
CA GLN A 84 1.57 -14.52 15.38
C GLN A 84 0.89 -13.88 14.18
N PHE A 85 1.54 -12.91 13.55
CA PHE A 85 1.11 -12.38 12.26
C PHE A 85 1.82 -13.16 11.14
N GLY A 86 1.46 -12.89 9.89
CA GLY A 86 2.18 -13.44 8.73
C GLY A 86 3.65 -13.01 8.62
N PHE A 87 4.09 -12.04 9.43
CA PHE A 87 5.47 -11.54 9.53
C PHE A 87 5.73 -10.87 10.90
N ASN A 88 6.96 -10.44 11.19
CA ASN A 88 7.29 -9.77 12.45
C ASN A 88 6.82 -8.30 12.47
N VAL A 89 5.71 -8.05 13.16
CA VAL A 89 5.12 -6.72 13.36
C VAL A 89 5.83 -5.91 14.46
N ASN A 90 6.69 -6.54 15.28
CA ASN A 90 7.42 -5.80 16.32
C ASN A 90 8.40 -4.79 15.71
N GLY A 91 8.57 -3.65 16.36
CA GLY A 91 9.51 -2.62 15.91
C GLY A 91 9.53 -1.43 16.86
N ALA A 92 10.56 -0.61 16.76
CA ALA A 92 10.68 0.65 17.47
C ALA A 92 11.18 1.73 16.52
N TRP A 93 10.93 2.99 16.86
CA TRP A 93 11.42 4.13 16.11
C TRP A 93 11.77 5.28 17.06
N PRO A 94 12.82 6.07 16.75
CA PRO A 94 13.15 7.24 17.52
C PRO A 94 12.19 8.40 17.21
N ALA A 95 12.17 9.41 18.07
CA ALA A 95 11.50 10.67 17.78
C ALA A 95 12.07 11.30 16.50
N GLY A 96 11.19 11.78 15.62
CA GLY A 96 11.53 12.35 14.33
C GLY A 96 11.69 11.34 13.19
N ALA A 97 11.56 10.03 13.46
CA ALA A 97 11.72 8.97 12.46
C ALA A 97 10.74 9.14 11.29
N LYS A 98 11.25 9.04 10.07
CA LYS A 98 10.47 9.17 8.82
C LYS A 98 9.65 7.91 8.53
N SER A 99 8.73 7.98 7.58
CA SER A 99 7.85 6.82 7.30
C SER A 99 8.65 5.63 6.79
N ASP A 100 9.73 5.84 6.06
CA ASP A 100 10.62 4.76 5.61
C ASP A 100 11.32 4.02 6.75
N GLN A 101 11.54 4.69 7.88
CA GLN A 101 12.15 4.13 9.10
C GLN A 101 11.14 3.43 10.02
N VAL A 102 9.83 3.58 9.74
CA VAL A 102 8.74 3.01 10.55
C VAL A 102 8.02 1.91 9.79
N LEU A 103 7.82 2.09 8.48
CA LEU A 103 7.11 1.15 7.62
C LEU A 103 7.99 -0.03 7.28
N LYS A 104 7.53 -1.22 7.65
CA LYS A 104 8.07 -2.49 7.17
C LYS A 104 7.48 -2.91 5.82
N ILE A 105 8.26 -3.63 5.03
CA ILE A 105 7.83 -4.23 3.75
C ILE A 105 6.60 -5.13 3.94
N GLY A 106 6.50 -5.85 5.06
CA GLY A 106 5.34 -6.70 5.35
C GLY A 106 4.02 -5.91 5.41
N TYR A 107 4.03 -4.64 5.83
CA TYR A 107 2.85 -3.78 5.78
C TYR A 107 2.47 -3.42 4.33
N LEU A 108 3.47 -3.09 3.50
CA LEU A 108 3.26 -2.75 2.09
C LEU A 108 2.74 -3.97 1.31
N LYS A 109 3.27 -5.17 1.58
CA LYS A 109 2.84 -6.42 0.94
C LYS A 109 1.38 -6.78 1.24
N GLN A 110 0.88 -6.45 2.42
CA GLN A 110 -0.52 -6.64 2.79
C GLN A 110 -1.47 -5.55 2.28
N SER A 111 -0.92 -4.52 1.62
CA SER A 111 -1.66 -3.35 1.17
C SER A 111 -1.66 -3.31 -0.37
N PRO A 112 -2.75 -3.71 -1.06
CA PRO A 112 -2.78 -3.83 -2.51
C PRO A 112 -2.33 -2.58 -3.27
N GLN A 113 -2.61 -1.39 -2.75
CA GLN A 113 -2.21 -0.10 -3.31
C GLN A 113 -0.69 0.16 -3.29
N PHE A 114 0.07 -0.59 -2.48
CA PHE A 114 1.53 -0.50 -2.39
C PHE A 114 2.25 -1.69 -3.05
N LYS A 115 1.50 -2.59 -3.70
CA LYS A 115 2.02 -3.84 -4.28
C LYS A 115 3.22 -3.61 -5.21
N GLN A 116 3.14 -2.59 -6.08
CA GLN A 116 4.17 -2.27 -7.05
C GLN A 116 5.55 -2.01 -6.44
N PHE A 117 5.62 -1.42 -5.23
CA PHE A 117 6.89 -1.15 -4.56
C PHE A 117 7.58 -2.46 -4.14
N THR A 118 6.78 -3.44 -3.69
CA THR A 118 7.28 -4.75 -3.26
C THR A 118 7.59 -5.71 -4.41
N GLU A 119 7.08 -5.42 -5.62
CA GLU A 119 7.36 -6.18 -6.84
C GLU A 119 8.66 -5.75 -7.53
N LEU A 120 9.19 -4.59 -7.18
CA LEU A 120 10.52 -4.16 -7.62
C LEU A 120 11.60 -5.08 -7.02
N ASN A 121 12.75 -5.16 -7.70
CA ASN A 121 13.98 -5.72 -7.14
C ASN A 121 15.02 -4.63 -6.85
N ILE A 122 16.08 -4.98 -6.13
CA ILE A 122 17.11 -4.01 -5.69
C ILE A 122 17.80 -3.35 -6.88
N ASN A 123 18.04 -4.08 -7.97
CA ASN A 123 18.63 -3.49 -9.18
C ASN A 123 17.73 -2.38 -9.76
N GLN A 124 16.40 -2.58 -9.76
CA GLN A 124 15.43 -1.61 -10.24
C GLN A 124 15.32 -0.40 -9.30
N THR A 125 15.29 -0.59 -7.98
CA THR A 125 15.19 0.52 -7.02
C THR A 125 16.44 1.40 -7.05
N LEU A 126 17.62 0.79 -7.16
CA LEU A 126 18.89 1.50 -7.36
C LEU A 126 18.90 2.29 -8.67
N ALA A 127 18.48 1.66 -9.78
CA ALA A 127 18.42 2.35 -11.07
C ALA A 127 17.42 3.51 -11.06
N ALA A 128 16.27 3.35 -10.37
CA ALA A 128 15.27 4.39 -10.20
C ALA A 128 15.78 5.58 -9.38
N SER A 129 16.64 5.33 -8.38
CA SER A 129 17.31 6.38 -7.59
C SER A 129 18.57 6.95 -8.27
N GLY A 130 18.88 6.52 -9.50
CA GLY A 130 20.01 7.03 -10.28
C GLY A 130 21.36 6.40 -9.95
N LYS A 131 21.38 5.28 -9.21
CA LYS A 131 22.59 4.52 -8.89
C LYS A 131 22.75 3.33 -9.84
N ASP A 132 23.97 3.12 -10.35
CA ASP A 132 24.30 1.95 -11.18
C ASP A 132 24.50 0.71 -10.30
N PRO A 133 23.65 -0.32 -10.39
CA PRO A 133 23.77 -1.53 -9.57
C PRO A 133 25.11 -2.24 -9.69
N SER A 134 25.80 -2.13 -10.84
CA SER A 134 27.10 -2.77 -11.06
C SER A 134 28.25 -2.15 -10.24
N THR A 135 28.03 -0.95 -9.70
CA THR A 135 29.00 -0.23 -8.86
C THR A 135 28.72 -0.38 -7.36
N VAL A 136 27.62 -1.03 -6.99
CA VAL A 136 27.16 -1.16 -5.61
C VAL A 136 27.81 -2.36 -4.95
N THR A 137 28.38 -2.14 -3.76
CA THR A 137 28.92 -3.20 -2.90
C THR A 137 27.82 -3.79 -2.01
N LEU A 138 28.00 -5.02 -1.53
CA LEU A 138 27.07 -5.63 -0.57
C LEU A 138 26.96 -4.84 0.74
N ALA A 139 28.00 -4.09 1.11
CA ALA A 139 28.01 -3.22 2.29
C ALA A 139 27.04 -2.03 2.19
N GLU A 140 26.61 -1.70 0.96
CA GLU A 140 25.64 -0.66 0.64
C GLU A 140 24.21 -1.23 0.46
N VAL A 141 24.02 -2.51 0.74
CA VAL A 141 22.73 -3.21 0.64
C VAL A 141 22.36 -3.77 2.03
N PRO A 142 21.66 -2.99 2.87
CA PRO A 142 21.39 -3.37 4.27
C PRO A 142 20.59 -4.68 4.42
N ILE A 143 19.57 -4.87 3.57
CA ILE A 143 18.81 -6.13 3.52
C ILE A 143 19.72 -7.34 3.23
N ALA A 144 20.72 -7.18 2.36
CA ALA A 144 21.67 -8.26 2.07
C ALA A 144 22.60 -8.51 3.27
N SER A 145 23.09 -7.44 3.92
CA SER A 145 23.99 -7.56 5.08
C SER A 145 23.36 -8.32 6.25
N SER A 146 22.05 -8.18 6.45
CA SER A 146 21.30 -8.84 7.51
C SER A 146 20.70 -10.20 7.12
N MET A 147 20.81 -10.58 5.84
CA MET A 147 20.48 -11.92 5.36
C MET A 147 21.54 -12.92 5.81
N THR A 148 21.14 -14.16 6.07
CA THR A 148 22.03 -15.27 6.38
C THR A 148 22.47 -15.99 5.12
N LEU A 149 23.58 -16.75 5.19
CA LEU A 149 23.98 -17.60 4.07
C LEU A 149 22.89 -18.62 3.70
N GLY A 150 22.17 -19.14 4.68
CA GLY A 150 21.04 -20.04 4.47
C GLY A 150 19.95 -19.41 3.59
N GLU A 151 19.51 -18.21 3.94
CA GLU A 151 18.52 -17.44 3.18
C GLU A 151 19.02 -17.08 1.77
N TYR A 152 20.30 -16.73 1.63
CA TYR A 152 20.90 -16.51 0.31
C TYR A 152 20.85 -17.76 -0.58
N LEU A 153 21.12 -18.95 -0.02
CA LEU A 153 21.03 -20.21 -0.76
C LEU A 153 19.59 -20.58 -1.12
N GLU A 154 18.58 -20.05 -0.42
CA GLU A 154 17.16 -20.24 -0.77
C GLU A 154 16.78 -19.44 -2.02
N ILE A 155 17.25 -18.19 -2.16
CA ILE A 155 17.01 -17.37 -3.36
C ILE A 155 17.95 -17.72 -4.53
N ASN A 156 19.09 -18.35 -4.23
CA ASN A 156 20.03 -18.84 -5.23
C ASN A 156 20.33 -20.34 -5.04
N PRO A 157 19.36 -21.23 -5.33
CA PRO A 157 19.54 -22.67 -5.19
C PRO A 157 20.62 -23.23 -6.13
N GLY A 158 20.91 -22.54 -7.24
CA GLY A 158 22.00 -22.90 -8.14
C GLY A 158 23.38 -22.84 -7.48
N ALA A 159 23.58 -21.95 -6.52
CA ALA A 159 24.83 -21.87 -5.76
C ALA A 159 25.05 -23.10 -4.85
N ALA A 160 23.98 -23.72 -4.35
CA ALA A 160 24.07 -24.93 -3.53
C ALA A 160 24.55 -26.16 -4.34
N GLU A 161 24.31 -26.14 -5.64
CA GLU A 161 24.67 -27.20 -6.61
C GLU A 161 26.08 -27.04 -7.18
N GLN A 162 26.78 -25.96 -6.85
CA GLN A 162 28.17 -25.72 -7.27
C GLN A 162 29.15 -26.30 -6.25
N SER A 163 30.36 -26.63 -6.73
CA SER A 163 31.49 -26.91 -5.83
C SER A 163 31.92 -25.63 -5.12
N LEU A 164 32.55 -25.75 -3.94
CA LEU A 164 33.00 -24.57 -3.21
C LEU A 164 33.93 -23.66 -4.05
N GLU A 165 34.76 -24.21 -4.94
CA GLU A 165 35.64 -23.43 -5.83
C GLU A 165 34.89 -22.68 -6.94
N GLU A 166 33.72 -23.17 -7.34
CA GLU A 166 32.92 -22.62 -8.44
C GLU A 166 31.72 -21.79 -7.94
N ALA A 167 31.45 -21.83 -6.63
CA ALA A 167 30.36 -21.10 -5.99
C ALA A 167 30.54 -19.57 -6.14
N PRO A 168 29.47 -18.77 -6.01
CA PRO A 168 29.59 -17.31 -6.02
C PRO A 168 30.52 -16.81 -4.91
N ALA A 169 31.21 -15.67 -5.12
CA ALA A 169 32.23 -15.19 -4.20
C ALA A 169 31.70 -14.92 -2.78
N VAL A 170 30.41 -14.58 -2.64
CA VAL A 170 29.75 -14.47 -1.33
C VAL A 170 29.73 -15.81 -0.58
N VAL A 171 29.48 -16.93 -1.26
CA VAL A 171 29.49 -18.27 -0.67
C VAL A 171 30.91 -18.69 -0.33
N GLN A 172 31.85 -18.49 -1.26
CA GLN A 172 33.28 -18.75 -1.01
C GLN A 172 33.79 -17.99 0.21
N SER A 173 33.40 -16.72 0.37
CA SER A 173 33.76 -15.89 1.53
C SER A 173 33.21 -16.48 2.83
N ALA A 174 31.98 -16.98 2.84
CA ALA A 174 31.39 -17.59 4.03
C ALA A 174 32.14 -18.83 4.53
N PHE A 175 32.78 -19.57 3.62
CA PHE A 175 33.66 -20.70 3.96
C PHE A 175 35.13 -20.30 4.19
N GLY A 176 35.42 -19.00 4.31
CA GLY A 176 36.75 -18.48 4.66
C GLY A 176 37.79 -18.64 3.56
N TYR A 177 37.36 -18.67 2.29
CA TYR A 177 38.26 -18.80 1.13
C TYR A 177 39.13 -17.54 0.94
N TYR A 178 38.59 -16.36 1.26
CA TYR A 178 39.30 -15.08 1.21
C TYR A 178 39.83 -14.69 2.59
N GLU A 179 40.96 -13.97 2.61
CA GLU A 179 41.42 -13.30 3.83
C GLU A 179 40.48 -12.15 4.16
N ASP A 180 40.03 -12.12 5.41
CA ASP A 180 39.10 -11.11 5.92
C ASP A 180 39.73 -10.41 7.13
N GLU A 181 39.35 -9.16 7.31
CA GLU A 181 39.73 -8.40 8.49
C GLU A 181 39.01 -8.95 9.72
N PRO A 182 39.66 -8.93 10.90
CA PRO A 182 39.00 -9.32 12.14
C PRO A 182 37.71 -8.54 12.34
N LEU A 183 36.64 -9.24 12.70
CA LEU A 183 35.36 -8.63 13.07
C LEU A 183 35.44 -8.03 14.47
N THR A 184 36.23 -8.66 15.34
CA THR A 184 36.53 -8.21 16.70
C THR A 184 37.89 -7.52 16.75
N LEU A 185 37.91 -6.25 17.17
CA LEU A 185 39.12 -5.43 17.33
C LEU A 185 39.71 -5.57 18.73
N GLU A 186 38.86 -5.76 19.73
CA GLU A 186 39.22 -5.97 21.13
C GLU A 186 38.38 -7.11 21.73
N PRO A 187 38.88 -7.86 22.72
CA PRO A 187 38.11 -8.94 23.34
C PRO A 187 36.75 -8.47 23.86
N ILE A 188 35.69 -9.16 23.45
CA ILE A 188 34.33 -8.97 23.97
C ILE A 188 34.26 -9.65 25.34
N THR A 189 33.82 -8.91 26.35
CA THR A 189 33.72 -9.37 27.73
C THR A 189 32.38 -10.04 28.00
N GLU A 190 32.30 -10.81 29.09
CA GLU A 190 31.04 -11.42 29.54
C GLU A 190 29.94 -10.37 29.76
N THR A 191 30.29 -9.21 30.35
CA THR A 191 29.35 -8.09 30.54
C THR A 191 28.85 -7.49 29.23
N ASP A 192 29.69 -7.46 28.17
CA ASP A 192 29.24 -7.02 26.85
C ASP A 192 28.22 -8.01 26.27
N PHE A 193 28.50 -9.32 26.39
CA PHE A 193 27.58 -10.37 25.93
C PHE A 193 26.25 -10.35 26.68
N GLU A 194 26.27 -10.25 28.02
CA GLU A 194 25.07 -10.15 28.84
C GLU A 194 24.22 -8.94 28.46
N PHE A 195 24.85 -7.79 28.21
CA PHE A 195 24.16 -6.59 27.75
C PHE A 195 23.50 -6.81 26.38
N ILE A 196 24.24 -7.33 25.40
CA ILE A 196 23.70 -7.57 24.05
C ILE A 196 22.58 -8.62 24.07
N GLU A 197 22.73 -9.71 24.83
CA GLU A 197 21.69 -10.72 25.00
C GLU A 197 20.42 -10.11 25.60
N GLN A 198 20.57 -9.29 26.66
CA GLN A 198 19.45 -8.59 27.28
C GLN A 198 18.72 -7.69 26.29
N GLN A 199 19.44 -6.87 25.52
CA GLN A 199 18.81 -5.94 24.59
C GLN A 199 18.22 -6.66 23.37
N ALA A 200 18.89 -7.70 22.86
CA ALA A 200 18.39 -8.55 21.78
C ALA A 200 17.13 -9.34 22.17
N SER A 201 16.87 -9.52 23.47
CA SER A 201 15.62 -10.12 23.96
C SER A 201 14.39 -9.21 23.81
N ASN A 202 14.59 -7.90 23.62
CA ASN A 202 13.49 -6.97 23.34
C ASN A 202 13.09 -7.07 21.85
N PRO A 203 11.92 -7.64 21.51
CA PRO A 203 11.52 -7.86 20.13
C PRO A 203 11.29 -6.58 19.33
N ALA A 204 11.13 -5.42 19.99
CA ALA A 204 10.95 -4.14 19.30
C ALA A 204 12.26 -3.59 18.71
N ILE A 205 13.41 -3.90 19.31
CA ILE A 205 14.72 -3.34 18.89
C ILE A 205 15.68 -4.40 18.36
N SER A 206 15.41 -5.68 18.57
CA SER A 206 16.35 -6.77 18.26
C SER A 206 16.71 -6.89 16.77
N ASP A 207 15.81 -6.44 15.89
CA ASP A 207 15.99 -6.41 14.43
C ASP A 207 16.63 -5.11 13.90
N ILE A 208 16.86 -4.12 14.77
CA ILE A 208 17.43 -2.82 14.39
C ILE A 208 18.96 -2.94 14.33
N PRO A 209 19.62 -2.42 13.28
CA PRO A 209 21.07 -2.34 13.23
C PRO A 209 21.65 -1.69 14.48
N ALA A 210 22.71 -2.28 15.03
CA ALA A 210 23.25 -1.85 16.31
C ALA A 210 23.71 -0.38 16.30
N GLU A 211 24.26 0.10 15.18
CA GLU A 211 24.65 1.51 15.04
C GLU A 211 23.47 2.48 14.97
N ASP A 212 22.34 2.07 14.42
CA ASP A 212 21.15 2.94 14.30
C ASP A 212 20.57 3.26 15.69
N LEU A 213 20.67 2.31 16.62
CA LEU A 213 20.27 2.50 18.02
C LEU A 213 21.10 3.57 18.74
N LEU A 214 22.28 3.94 18.23
CA LEU A 214 23.10 5.00 18.83
C LEU A 214 22.59 6.43 18.52
N GLN A 215 21.69 6.57 17.55
CA GLN A 215 21.22 7.87 17.08
C GLN A 215 19.75 8.10 17.44
N GLY A 216 19.38 9.34 17.72
CA GLY A 216 18.00 9.71 18.06
C GLY A 216 17.61 9.48 19.52
N ASP A 217 16.34 9.78 19.81
CA ASP A 217 15.70 9.54 21.10
C ASP A 217 14.69 8.40 20.95
N TRP A 218 14.97 7.26 21.58
CA TRP A 218 14.14 6.05 21.53
C TRP A 218 13.19 5.94 22.72
N GLY A 219 13.14 6.95 23.59
CA GLY A 219 12.33 6.92 24.81
C GLY A 219 12.73 5.77 25.74
N GLU A 220 11.75 5.07 26.28
CA GLU A 220 11.95 3.96 27.23
C GLU A 220 12.37 2.65 26.57
N GLU A 221 12.30 2.55 25.24
CA GLU A 221 12.65 1.33 24.51
C GLU A 221 14.16 1.08 24.46
N PHE A 222 14.94 2.16 24.41
CA PHE A 222 16.40 2.12 24.40
C PHE A 222 16.97 3.41 24.99
N THR A 223 17.36 3.37 26.26
CA THR A 223 17.68 4.58 27.02
C THR A 223 19.03 5.19 26.63
N LYS A 224 19.29 6.44 27.04
CA LYS A 224 20.62 7.06 26.88
C LYS A 224 21.76 6.27 27.57
N GLU A 225 21.43 5.56 28.66
CA GLU A 225 22.38 4.66 29.32
C GLU A 225 22.67 3.43 28.45
N ASP A 226 21.63 2.82 27.88
CA ASP A 226 21.78 1.69 26.95
C ASP A 226 22.57 2.10 25.71
N GLN A 227 22.30 3.27 25.13
CA GLN A 227 23.07 3.84 24.02
C GLN A 227 24.55 4.00 24.38
N SER A 228 24.85 4.46 25.60
CA SER A 228 26.24 4.63 26.05
C SER A 228 26.95 3.29 26.20
N LYS A 229 26.28 2.28 26.78
CA LYS A 229 26.82 0.92 26.90
C LYS A 229 27.04 0.28 25.53
N LEU A 230 26.07 0.38 24.63
CA LEU A 230 26.18 -0.13 23.26
C LEU A 230 27.33 0.55 22.52
N ALA A 231 27.50 1.87 22.66
CA ALA A 231 28.61 2.58 22.04
C ALA A 231 29.98 2.06 22.52
N GLU A 232 30.14 1.74 23.82
CA GLU A 232 31.37 1.13 24.33
C GLU A 232 31.59 -0.29 23.77
N THR A 233 30.55 -1.11 23.68
CA THR A 233 30.63 -2.44 23.04
C THR A 233 31.02 -2.32 21.57
N LEU A 234 30.41 -1.38 20.84
CA LEU A 234 30.64 -1.21 19.41
C LEU A 234 32.03 -0.67 19.06
N LYS A 235 32.78 -0.07 20.01
CA LYS A 235 34.20 0.27 19.79
C LYS A 235 35.09 -0.97 19.62
N LYS A 236 34.66 -2.12 20.15
CA LYS A 236 35.42 -3.38 20.16
C LYS A 236 35.21 -4.20 18.89
N VAL A 237 34.31 -3.79 18.01
CA VAL A 237 34.00 -4.46 16.74
C VAL A 237 34.23 -3.53 15.55
N ASN A 238 34.43 -4.11 14.37
CA ASN A 238 34.60 -3.34 13.15
C ASN A 238 33.28 -2.78 12.61
N GLU A 239 33.36 -1.94 11.57
CA GLU A 239 32.18 -1.30 10.94
C GLU A 239 31.17 -2.30 10.36
N LYS A 240 31.62 -3.50 9.97
CA LYS A 240 30.77 -4.54 9.39
C LYS A 240 29.79 -5.10 10.42
N LEU A 241 30.25 -5.37 11.64
CA LEU A 241 29.39 -5.85 12.73
C LEU A 241 28.41 -4.78 13.23
N LYS A 242 28.80 -3.50 13.21
CA LYS A 242 27.92 -2.39 13.66
C LYS A 242 26.63 -2.28 12.85
N LYS A 243 26.70 -2.62 11.56
CA LYS A 243 25.58 -2.61 10.60
C LYS A 243 24.61 -3.79 10.77
N LEU A 244 24.97 -4.80 11.56
CA LEU A 244 24.10 -5.95 11.78
C LEU A 244 23.01 -5.61 12.80
N PRO A 245 21.81 -6.19 12.63
CA PRO A 245 20.80 -6.22 13.67
C PRO A 245 21.37 -6.67 15.01
N LEU A 246 20.88 -6.09 16.11
CA LEU A 246 21.36 -6.38 17.45
C LEU A 246 21.38 -7.89 17.77
N LYS A 247 20.35 -8.63 17.35
CA LYS A 247 20.25 -10.09 17.53
C LYS A 247 21.27 -10.91 16.72
N GLN A 248 21.87 -10.31 15.69
CA GLN A 248 22.85 -10.94 14.80
C GLN A 248 24.29 -10.49 15.10
N LEU A 249 24.49 -9.55 16.03
CA LEU A 249 25.81 -9.00 16.37
C LEU A 249 26.79 -10.12 16.77
N PHE A 250 26.29 -11.13 17.47
CA PHE A 250 27.04 -12.33 17.86
C PHE A 250 26.23 -13.61 17.57
N PRO A 251 26.89 -14.74 17.31
CA PRO A 251 26.21 -16.02 17.05
C PRO A 251 25.40 -16.49 18.27
N LEU A 252 24.11 -16.76 18.06
CA LEU A 252 23.20 -17.29 19.08
C LEU A 252 23.00 -18.80 18.91
N VAL A 253 23.09 -19.54 20.03
CA VAL A 253 22.79 -20.97 20.10
C VAL A 253 21.84 -21.21 21.28
N ASN A 254 20.63 -21.67 20.99
CA ASN A 254 19.56 -21.86 21.98
C ASN A 254 19.28 -20.60 22.82
N GLY A 255 19.36 -19.44 22.17
CA GLY A 255 19.15 -18.14 22.82
C GLY A 255 20.37 -17.57 23.55
N ILE A 256 21.48 -18.31 23.62
CA ILE A 256 22.71 -17.89 24.33
C ILE A 256 23.78 -17.53 23.31
N ILE A 257 24.53 -16.46 23.54
CA ILE A 257 25.67 -16.09 22.70
C ILE A 257 26.77 -17.16 22.81
N ALA A 258 27.13 -17.76 21.67
CA ALA A 258 28.03 -18.91 21.59
C ALA A 258 29.50 -18.53 21.34
N GLY A 259 29.81 -17.24 21.14
CA GLY A 259 31.15 -16.74 20.86
C GLY A 259 31.13 -15.57 19.88
N ASP A 260 32.15 -15.50 19.01
CA ASP A 260 32.27 -14.50 17.93
C ASP A 260 32.20 -15.14 16.53
N TRP A 261 31.91 -14.30 15.54
CA TRP A 261 31.80 -14.72 14.14
C TRP A 261 33.15 -15.08 13.50
N ASP A 262 34.28 -14.55 14.01
CA ASP A 262 35.62 -14.92 13.53
C ASP A 262 35.94 -16.39 13.83
N THR A 263 35.55 -16.86 15.01
CA THR A 263 35.67 -18.25 15.44
C THR A 263 34.81 -19.16 14.58
N VAL A 264 33.57 -18.75 14.28
CA VAL A 264 32.67 -19.48 13.38
C VAL A 264 33.27 -19.65 11.99
N LYS A 265 33.74 -18.55 11.38
CA LYS A 265 34.36 -18.58 10.03
C LYS A 265 35.59 -19.48 10.00
N LYS A 266 36.44 -19.43 11.04
CA LYS A 266 37.63 -20.28 11.15
C LYS A 266 37.26 -21.77 11.20
N GLN A 267 36.28 -22.14 12.02
CA GLN A 267 35.83 -23.54 12.14
C GLN A 267 35.25 -24.06 10.82
N ALA A 268 34.48 -23.24 10.11
CA ALA A 268 33.92 -23.61 8.82
C ALA A 268 34.99 -23.83 7.76
N LYS A 269 36.02 -22.96 7.70
CA LYS A 269 37.17 -23.12 6.83
C LYS A 269 37.92 -24.44 7.10
N ASP A 270 38.22 -24.72 8.36
CA ASP A 270 38.95 -25.93 8.75
C ASP A 270 38.17 -27.20 8.37
N LEU A 271 36.85 -27.19 8.53
CA LEU A 271 35.97 -28.30 8.14
C LEU A 271 35.84 -28.45 6.62
N ALA A 272 35.69 -27.36 5.88
CA ALA A 272 35.62 -27.40 4.41
C ALA A 272 36.91 -27.96 3.78
N ILE A 273 38.07 -27.61 4.35
CA ILE A 273 39.37 -28.16 3.92
C ILE A 273 39.44 -29.67 4.15
N GLN A 274 38.86 -30.18 5.25
CA GLN A 274 38.84 -31.62 5.56
C GLN A 274 37.97 -32.42 4.58
N GLU A 275 36.84 -31.86 4.15
CA GLU A 275 35.93 -32.49 3.19
C GLU A 275 36.47 -32.44 1.75
N GLY A 276 37.28 -31.42 1.42
CA GLY A 276 37.93 -31.25 0.13
C GLY A 276 37.25 -30.19 -0.76
N SER A 277 38.03 -29.50 -1.58
CA SER A 277 37.58 -28.28 -2.27
C SER A 277 36.57 -28.49 -3.42
N LYS A 278 36.40 -29.74 -3.88
CA LYS A 278 35.42 -30.12 -4.92
C LYS A 278 34.07 -30.55 -4.35
N VAL A 279 33.90 -30.50 -3.03
CA VAL A 279 32.63 -30.86 -2.40
C VAL A 279 31.59 -29.79 -2.73
N LEU A 280 30.40 -30.25 -3.10
CA LEU A 280 29.26 -29.37 -3.39
C LEU A 280 28.81 -28.69 -2.10
N ILE A 281 28.36 -27.44 -2.20
CA ILE A 281 27.88 -26.69 -1.03
C ILE A 281 26.80 -27.46 -0.28
N LYS A 282 25.83 -28.06 -0.98
CA LYS A 282 24.79 -28.89 -0.36
C LYS A 282 25.32 -30.10 0.43
N GLU A 283 26.47 -30.65 0.03
CA GLU A 283 27.10 -31.78 0.73
C GLU A 283 27.84 -31.29 1.98
N LEU A 284 28.52 -30.13 1.93
CA LEU A 284 29.09 -29.49 3.11
C LEU A 284 28.01 -29.17 4.15
N MET A 285 26.85 -28.70 3.70
CA MET A 285 25.70 -28.40 4.56
C MET A 285 25.05 -29.64 5.19
N LYS A 286 25.43 -30.88 4.82
CA LYS A 286 25.01 -32.09 5.55
C LYS A 286 25.78 -32.29 6.86
N ASN A 287 26.95 -31.68 7.01
CA ASN A 287 27.68 -31.74 8.26
C ASN A 287 26.98 -30.86 9.31
N PRO A 288 26.45 -31.45 10.41
CA PRO A 288 25.64 -30.70 11.37
C PRO A 288 26.44 -29.61 12.09
N LYS A 289 27.77 -29.71 12.19
CA LYS A 289 28.60 -28.65 12.79
C LYS A 289 28.74 -27.45 11.86
N ILE A 290 28.90 -27.69 10.56
CA ILE A 290 28.94 -26.63 9.55
C ILE A 290 27.56 -25.97 9.47
N ALA A 291 26.53 -26.77 9.21
CA ALA A 291 25.16 -26.29 9.04
C ALA A 291 24.67 -25.47 10.25
N LYS A 292 24.98 -25.90 11.47
CA LYS A 292 24.54 -25.23 12.70
C LYS A 292 24.98 -23.77 12.80
N PHE A 293 26.16 -23.40 12.30
CA PHE A 293 26.69 -22.05 12.46
C PHE A 293 26.73 -21.27 11.15
N ILE A 294 26.99 -21.96 10.04
CA ILE A 294 27.16 -21.32 8.73
C ILE A 294 25.84 -21.01 8.07
N LYS A 295 24.79 -21.80 8.34
CA LYS A 295 23.45 -21.48 7.84
C LYS A 295 22.99 -20.11 8.32
N ASP A 296 23.26 -19.79 9.59
CA ASP A 296 22.81 -18.56 10.24
C ASP A 296 23.86 -17.43 10.18
N LEU A 297 24.98 -17.64 9.46
CA LEU A 297 26.04 -16.63 9.28
C LEU A 297 25.47 -15.42 8.51
N PRO A 298 25.40 -14.21 9.11
CA PRO A 298 24.96 -13.02 8.40
C PRO A 298 25.96 -12.64 7.32
N LEU A 299 25.49 -12.29 6.11
CA LEU A 299 26.37 -11.91 5.02
C LEU A 299 27.16 -10.64 5.32
N GLY A 300 26.65 -9.76 6.19
CA GLY A 300 27.37 -8.57 6.65
C GLY A 300 28.67 -8.89 7.40
N THR A 301 28.88 -10.13 7.85
CA THR A 301 30.15 -10.59 8.47
C THR A 301 31.25 -10.92 7.46
N LEU A 302 30.95 -10.87 6.16
CA LEU A 302 31.85 -11.12 5.04
C LEU A 302 32.55 -9.82 4.62
N PRO A 303 33.58 -9.85 3.74
CA PRO A 303 34.19 -8.63 3.17
C PRO A 303 33.24 -7.94 2.16
N THR A 304 32.09 -7.47 2.63
CA THR A 304 31.00 -6.88 1.85
C THR A 304 31.35 -5.56 1.18
N ASP A 305 32.41 -4.90 1.62
CA ASP A 305 33.03 -3.74 0.98
C ASP A 305 33.84 -4.09 -0.27
N ARG A 306 34.23 -5.37 -0.41
CA ARG A 306 34.99 -5.90 -1.55
C ARG A 306 34.14 -6.77 -2.47
N LEU A 307 32.96 -7.19 -2.01
CA LEU A 307 31.99 -7.96 -2.78
C LEU A 307 30.96 -7.02 -3.38
N GLY A 308 30.88 -7.00 -4.71
CA GLY A 308 29.83 -6.30 -5.45
C GLY A 308 28.49 -7.02 -5.32
N LEU A 309 27.39 -6.31 -5.61
CA LEU A 309 26.08 -6.93 -5.74
C LEU A 309 26.08 -8.06 -6.79
N ALA A 310 26.87 -7.92 -7.86
CA ALA A 310 27.07 -8.94 -8.88
C ALA A 310 27.79 -10.21 -8.38
N ASP A 311 28.53 -10.13 -7.26
CA ASP A 311 29.22 -11.27 -6.63
C ASP A 311 28.27 -12.14 -5.79
N ALA A 312 27.02 -11.69 -5.62
CA ALA A 312 25.94 -12.40 -4.95
C ALA A 312 24.69 -12.47 -5.85
N PRO A 313 24.76 -13.20 -6.98
CA PRO A 313 23.65 -13.34 -7.90
C PRO A 313 22.39 -13.84 -7.20
N GLY A 314 21.24 -13.26 -7.55
CA GLY A 314 19.95 -13.50 -6.92
C GLY A 314 19.53 -12.36 -5.98
N ILE A 315 20.47 -11.72 -5.27
CA ILE A 315 20.13 -10.62 -4.33
C ILE A 315 19.57 -9.41 -5.08
N GLY A 316 20.23 -9.00 -6.17
CA GLY A 316 19.84 -7.83 -6.96
C GLY A 316 18.57 -8.04 -7.79
N GLU A 317 18.33 -9.28 -8.22
CA GLU A 317 17.33 -9.65 -9.22
C GLU A 317 16.00 -10.12 -8.61
N THR A 318 16.02 -10.66 -7.39
CA THR A 318 14.81 -11.16 -6.70
C THR A 318 13.92 -9.99 -6.31
N ALA A 319 12.62 -10.10 -6.59
CA ALA A 319 11.65 -9.11 -6.17
C ALA A 319 11.66 -8.98 -4.64
N ILE A 320 11.54 -7.76 -4.12
CA ILE A 320 11.65 -7.46 -2.68
C ILE A 320 10.73 -8.37 -1.86
N LYS A 321 9.48 -8.54 -2.28
CA LYS A 321 8.48 -9.42 -1.62
C LYS A 321 8.87 -10.89 -1.50
N ASP A 322 9.81 -11.35 -2.32
CA ASP A 322 10.26 -12.74 -2.43
C ASP A 322 11.65 -12.94 -1.80
N ILE A 323 12.32 -11.87 -1.34
CA ILE A 323 13.56 -11.98 -0.56
C ILE A 323 13.21 -12.49 0.86
N PRO A 324 13.83 -13.58 1.36
CA PRO A 324 13.61 -14.07 2.72
C PRO A 324 13.86 -13.00 3.77
N GLY A 325 12.97 -12.91 4.76
CA GLY A 325 13.04 -11.93 5.84
C GLY A 325 12.80 -10.48 5.41
N SER A 326 12.49 -10.21 4.14
CA SER A 326 12.19 -8.85 3.65
C SER A 326 11.00 -8.21 4.36
N ASP A 327 9.96 -9.00 4.66
CA ASP A 327 8.74 -8.53 5.34
C ASP A 327 9.04 -7.82 6.67
N ASP A 328 10.15 -8.17 7.33
CA ASP A 328 10.56 -7.63 8.62
C ASP A 328 11.43 -6.37 8.51
N LYS A 329 11.89 -6.03 7.30
CA LYS A 329 12.75 -4.89 7.00
C LYS A 329 11.94 -3.61 6.83
N THR A 330 12.49 -2.51 7.29
CA THR A 330 11.96 -1.17 7.03
C THR A 330 12.26 -0.76 5.58
N VAL A 331 11.49 0.21 5.05
CA VAL A 331 11.64 0.66 3.66
C VAL A 331 13.05 1.21 3.39
N ASP A 332 13.64 1.91 4.36
CA ASP A 332 15.00 2.48 4.26
C ASP A 332 16.12 1.41 4.22
N GLN A 333 15.82 0.19 4.65
CA GLN A 333 16.75 -0.94 4.55
C GLN A 333 16.80 -1.56 3.14
N ILE A 334 15.92 -1.11 2.23
CA ILE A 334 15.96 -1.45 0.80
C ILE A 334 16.62 -0.28 0.03
N PRO A 335 17.82 -0.46 -0.54
CA PRO A 335 18.52 0.61 -1.23
C PRO A 335 17.70 1.28 -2.33
N GLY A 336 17.57 2.61 -2.25
CA GLY A 336 16.86 3.43 -3.23
C GLY A 336 15.33 3.37 -3.17
N LEU A 337 14.74 2.49 -2.36
CA LEU A 337 13.27 2.37 -2.25
C LEU A 337 12.66 3.61 -1.57
N SER A 338 13.33 4.14 -0.54
CA SER A 338 12.93 5.37 0.14
C SER A 338 12.86 6.60 -0.76
N ASP A 339 13.55 6.57 -1.89
CA ASP A 339 13.67 7.69 -2.85
C ASP A 339 12.67 7.57 -4.01
N ILE A 340 11.89 6.49 -4.07
CA ILE A 340 10.90 6.32 -5.14
C ILE A 340 9.72 7.28 -4.88
N PRO A 341 9.35 8.10 -5.88
CA PRO A 341 8.16 8.94 -5.79
C PRO A 341 6.89 8.12 -5.55
N LEU A 342 6.04 8.61 -4.65
CA LEU A 342 4.79 7.95 -4.27
C LEU A 342 3.62 8.23 -5.23
N ASP A 343 3.84 8.99 -6.31
CA ASP A 343 2.86 9.20 -7.39
C ASP A 343 2.55 7.94 -8.20
N GLN A 344 3.35 6.88 -8.00
CA GLN A 344 3.04 5.58 -8.58
C GLN A 344 1.79 4.96 -7.94
N ILE A 345 1.37 5.38 -6.73
CA ILE A 345 0.17 4.83 -6.09
C ILE A 345 -1.05 5.19 -6.93
N ASP A 346 -1.86 4.18 -7.26
CA ASP A 346 -3.06 4.38 -8.07
C ASP A 346 -4.08 5.27 -7.35
N LEU A 347 -4.06 6.56 -7.71
CA LEU A 347 -4.99 7.58 -7.23
C LEU A 347 -6.42 7.35 -7.73
N ALA A 348 -6.64 6.55 -8.78
CA ALA A 348 -7.99 6.22 -9.24
C ALA A 348 -8.75 5.41 -8.19
N LEU A 349 -8.05 4.60 -7.39
CA LEU A 349 -8.63 3.90 -6.23
C LEU A 349 -9.04 4.87 -5.11
N ALA A 350 -8.33 5.99 -4.95
CA ALA A 350 -8.66 7.02 -3.97
C ALA A 350 -9.86 7.87 -4.37
N LEU A 351 -10.20 7.89 -5.66
CA LEU A 351 -11.26 8.70 -6.26
C LEU A 351 -12.35 7.83 -6.93
N SER A 352 -12.41 6.52 -6.63
CA SER A 352 -13.46 5.65 -7.13
C SER A 352 -14.77 5.90 -6.36
N PHE A 353 -15.66 6.68 -6.96
CA PHE A 353 -16.90 7.14 -6.36
C PHE A 353 -18.08 6.22 -6.67
N THR A 354 -19.04 6.13 -5.76
CA THR A 354 -20.31 5.40 -5.94
C THR A 354 -21.52 6.31 -5.79
N ARG A 355 -22.69 5.83 -6.21
CA ARG A 355 -23.99 6.54 -6.10
C ARG A 355 -24.45 6.88 -4.67
N PHE A 356 -23.74 6.44 -3.63
CA PHE A 356 -24.09 6.66 -2.22
C PHE A 356 -23.25 7.76 -1.55
N ASP A 357 -22.39 8.41 -2.34
CA ASP A 357 -21.43 9.41 -1.94
C ASP A 357 -22.08 10.80 -1.87
N LEU A 358 -21.90 11.54 -0.76
CA LEU A 358 -22.48 12.87 -0.56
C LEU A 358 -21.60 13.94 -1.20
N LEU A 359 -22.15 14.76 -2.09
CA LEU A 359 -21.40 15.86 -2.70
C LEU A 359 -21.64 17.15 -1.92
N GLY A 360 -20.64 18.00 -1.80
CA GLY A 360 -20.80 19.37 -1.36
C GLY A 360 -20.02 20.34 -2.23
N ARG A 361 -20.50 21.57 -2.25
CA ARG A 361 -19.87 22.65 -2.98
C ARG A 361 -18.99 23.45 -2.04
N PHE A 362 -17.80 23.82 -2.49
CA PHE A 362 -16.89 24.70 -1.78
C PHE A 362 -17.39 26.13 -1.93
N ASP A 363 -17.56 26.82 -0.81
CA ASP A 363 -18.02 28.21 -0.77
C ASP A 363 -16.84 29.11 -0.39
N ILE A 364 -16.87 29.73 0.78
CA ILE A 364 -15.81 30.62 1.24
C ILE A 364 -14.68 29.84 1.93
N ALA A 365 -13.44 30.31 1.77
CA ALA A 365 -12.32 29.85 2.58
C ALA A 365 -12.01 30.87 3.69
N ASP A 366 -11.59 30.36 4.85
CA ASP A 366 -10.90 31.12 5.87
C ASP A 366 -9.49 30.55 6.01
N ALA A 367 -8.53 31.31 5.51
CA ALA A 367 -7.10 31.01 5.51
C ALA A 367 -6.34 31.88 6.53
N ALA A 368 -7.05 32.61 7.40
CA ALA A 368 -6.43 33.52 8.36
C ALA A 368 -5.42 32.78 9.24
N ALA A 369 -4.36 33.51 9.63
CA ALA A 369 -3.25 32.94 10.39
C ALA A 369 -3.67 32.42 11.78
N VAL A 370 -4.81 32.84 12.31
CA VAL A 370 -5.39 32.36 13.58
C VAL A 370 -6.92 32.35 13.48
N VAL A 371 -7.48 31.15 13.33
CA VAL A 371 -8.91 30.82 13.40
C VAL A 371 -9.08 29.78 14.51
N ASP A 372 -10.07 29.94 15.39
CA ASP A 372 -10.29 29.05 16.53
C ASP A 372 -11.79 28.78 16.75
N GLY A 373 -12.11 27.65 17.39
CA GLY A 373 -13.45 27.37 17.91
C GLY A 373 -14.48 26.89 16.88
N ILE A 374 -14.06 26.16 15.85
CA ILE A 374 -14.96 25.66 14.80
C ILE A 374 -15.63 24.35 15.26
N GLU A 375 -16.91 24.41 15.62
CA GLU A 375 -17.70 23.26 16.11
C GLU A 375 -18.44 22.50 15.00
N TYR A 376 -18.55 23.09 13.81
CA TYR A 376 -19.38 22.62 12.71
C TYR A 376 -18.55 21.98 11.59
N THR A 377 -17.57 21.16 11.96
CA THR A 377 -16.67 20.51 11.01
C THR A 377 -17.29 19.25 10.39
N ILE A 378 -16.84 18.91 9.19
CA ILE A 378 -17.05 17.59 8.58
C ILE A 378 -15.77 16.76 8.53
N SER A 379 -14.61 17.40 8.65
CA SER A 379 -13.32 16.75 8.75
C SER A 379 -13.06 16.22 10.16
N GLY A 380 -12.34 15.10 10.26
CA GLY A 380 -11.93 14.54 11.54
C GLY A 380 -11.08 13.29 11.41
N GLY A 381 -11.17 12.44 12.44
CA GLY A 381 -10.33 11.25 12.60
C GLY A 381 -11.07 9.95 12.29
N THR A 382 -10.33 8.85 12.23
CA THR A 382 -10.87 7.51 11.93
C THR A 382 -10.55 6.50 13.02
N LYS A 383 -10.65 6.90 14.29
CA LYS A 383 -10.40 6.00 15.43
C LYS A 383 -11.25 4.74 15.33
N ASP A 384 -10.62 3.59 15.52
CA ASP A 384 -11.23 2.26 15.40
C ASP A 384 -11.83 2.00 14.00
N GLN A 385 -11.28 2.64 12.98
CA GLN A 385 -11.77 2.63 11.59
C GLN A 385 -13.12 3.33 11.37
N ILE A 386 -13.59 4.11 12.35
CA ILE A 386 -14.87 4.81 12.28
C ILE A 386 -14.60 6.30 12.02
N PRO A 387 -15.01 6.86 10.85
CA PRO A 387 -14.91 8.29 10.58
C PRO A 387 -15.72 9.11 11.59
N ARG A 388 -15.11 10.14 12.19
CA ARG A 388 -15.74 11.04 13.16
C ARG A 388 -15.30 12.47 12.94
N PRO A 389 -16.20 13.38 12.52
CA PRO A 389 -15.93 14.80 12.52
C PRO A 389 -15.49 15.27 13.91
N THR A 390 -14.49 16.13 13.95
CA THR A 390 -13.89 16.61 15.20
C THR A 390 -13.86 18.13 15.18
N PRO A 391 -14.47 18.82 16.17
CA PRO A 391 -14.35 20.26 16.31
C PRO A 391 -12.89 20.72 16.30
N CYS A 392 -12.60 21.85 15.68
CA CYS A 392 -11.26 22.43 15.66
C CYS A 392 -11.13 23.51 16.73
N LYS A 393 -10.23 23.29 17.69
CA LYS A 393 -9.92 24.21 18.79
C LYS A 393 -8.41 24.26 18.98
N ILE A 394 -7.83 25.46 18.95
CA ILE A 394 -6.39 25.66 19.16
C ILE A 394 -6.06 25.27 20.61
N ASP A 395 -5.28 24.20 20.75
CA ASP A 395 -4.84 23.66 22.05
C ASP A 395 -3.31 23.59 22.18
N GLY A 396 -2.57 23.91 21.11
CA GLY A 396 -1.10 24.00 21.11
C GLY A 396 -0.36 22.66 21.10
N GLU A 397 -1.02 21.55 21.42
CA GLU A 397 -0.43 20.20 21.39
C GLU A 397 -0.81 19.42 20.14
N GLY A 398 -2.04 19.57 19.66
CA GLY A 398 -2.57 18.87 18.49
C GLY A 398 -3.13 19.80 17.41
N THR A 399 -3.48 21.03 17.77
CA THR A 399 -4.12 21.98 16.86
C THR A 399 -3.38 23.32 16.88
N LYS A 400 -2.88 23.74 15.72
CA LYS A 400 -2.09 24.99 15.58
C LYS A 400 -2.90 26.15 15.04
N ASN A 401 -3.88 25.84 14.19
CA ASN A 401 -4.81 26.78 13.57
C ASN A 401 -6.07 25.99 13.16
N CYS A 402 -7.08 26.65 12.63
CA CYS A 402 -8.29 26.03 12.10
C CYS A 402 -8.67 26.61 10.73
N ARG A 403 -7.68 26.73 9.82
CA ARG A 403 -7.97 27.14 8.44
C ARG A 403 -8.88 26.12 7.79
N HIS A 404 -9.87 26.59 7.04
CA HIS A 404 -10.89 25.72 6.51
C HIS A 404 -11.53 26.29 5.24
N PHE A 405 -12.19 25.40 4.51
CA PHE A 405 -13.20 25.77 3.53
C PHE A 405 -14.58 25.53 4.13
N GLU A 406 -15.45 26.53 4.05
CA GLU A 406 -16.88 26.34 4.25
C GLU A 406 -17.50 25.72 3.00
N LEU A 407 -18.63 25.07 3.23
CA LEU A 407 -19.35 24.33 2.22
C LEU A 407 -20.74 24.90 2.04
N ASP A 408 -21.25 24.78 0.83
CA ASP A 408 -22.60 25.14 0.46
C ASP A 408 -23.28 23.99 -0.30
N ASN A 409 -24.55 24.21 -0.60
CA ASN A 409 -25.35 23.36 -1.45
C ASN A 409 -24.72 23.18 -2.83
N ILE A 410 -24.90 21.98 -3.39
CA ILE A 410 -24.38 21.64 -4.72
C ILE A 410 -24.91 22.59 -5.81
N ASP A 411 -26.15 23.06 -5.67
CA ASP A 411 -26.79 24.00 -6.61
C ASP A 411 -26.28 25.45 -6.47
N GLY A 412 -25.46 25.77 -5.46
CA GLY A 412 -24.91 27.11 -5.20
C GLY A 412 -25.95 28.16 -4.87
N GLY A 413 -27.14 27.74 -4.45
CA GLY A 413 -28.24 28.59 -4.06
C GLY A 413 -29.51 27.79 -3.87
N GLY A 414 -30.21 27.99 -2.76
CA GLY A 414 -31.40 27.20 -2.44
C GLY A 414 -31.70 27.17 -0.95
N LYS A 415 -32.52 26.21 -0.50
CA LYS A 415 -32.70 25.98 0.94
C LYS A 415 -31.41 25.36 1.49
N PRO A 416 -30.85 25.86 2.59
CA PRO A 416 -29.65 25.28 3.20
C PRO A 416 -29.80 23.76 3.40
N THR A 417 -28.78 23.01 2.99
CA THR A 417 -28.65 21.59 3.30
C THR A 417 -27.91 21.42 4.62
N GLU A 418 -27.74 20.17 5.06
CA GLU A 418 -26.95 19.89 6.26
C GLU A 418 -25.45 20.17 6.10
N LEU A 419 -24.99 20.36 4.86
CA LEU A 419 -23.62 20.75 4.55
C LEU A 419 -23.41 22.27 4.49
N SER A 420 -24.47 23.06 4.33
CA SER A 420 -24.35 24.52 4.26
C SER A 420 -23.73 25.09 5.53
N GLY A 421 -22.65 25.86 5.36
CA GLY A 421 -21.86 26.47 6.43
C GLY A 421 -21.03 25.46 7.23
N LYS A 422 -20.88 24.22 6.78
CA LYS A 422 -19.98 23.24 7.42
C LYS A 422 -18.54 23.46 6.99
N ALA A 423 -17.60 23.24 7.90
CA ALA A 423 -16.18 23.46 7.65
C ALA A 423 -15.42 22.16 7.34
N TRP A 424 -14.63 22.17 6.26
CA TRP A 424 -13.55 21.21 6.04
C TRP A 424 -12.22 21.85 6.44
N VAL A 425 -11.69 21.43 7.59
CA VAL A 425 -10.45 21.95 8.17
C VAL A 425 -9.22 21.39 7.45
N GLN A 426 -8.20 22.23 7.29
CA GLN A 426 -6.92 21.87 6.70
C GLN A 426 -6.25 20.73 7.48
N GLY A 427 -5.75 19.72 6.78
CA GLY A 427 -5.23 18.49 7.38
C GLY A 427 -4.04 18.72 8.31
N SER A 428 -3.09 19.57 7.91
CA SER A 428 -1.91 19.90 8.72
C SER A 428 -2.21 20.65 10.01
N ASP A 429 -3.37 21.30 10.10
CA ASP A 429 -3.69 22.26 11.16
C ASP A 429 -4.18 21.57 12.45
N GLN A 430 -4.72 20.36 12.32
CA GLN A 430 -5.29 19.59 13.44
C GLN A 430 -4.90 18.11 13.39
N LYS A 431 -4.37 17.59 14.50
CA LYS A 431 -4.10 16.16 14.75
C LYS A 431 -5.24 15.53 15.56
N VAL A 432 -5.88 14.52 14.99
CA VAL A 432 -7.07 13.85 15.54
C VAL A 432 -6.78 12.36 15.81
N PRO A 433 -7.51 11.71 16.75
CA PRO A 433 -7.35 10.28 17.00
C PRO A 433 -7.64 9.41 15.77
N GLY A 434 -6.78 8.44 15.51
CA GLY A 434 -6.86 7.52 14.37
C GLY A 434 -6.33 6.11 14.68
N GLY A 435 -6.33 5.26 13.65
CA GLY A 435 -5.84 3.88 13.73
C GLY A 435 -6.75 2.92 14.50
N LYS A 436 -6.32 1.65 14.57
CA LYS A 436 -7.03 0.57 15.27
C LYS A 436 -6.05 -0.46 15.85
N GLY A 437 -6.27 -0.90 17.08
CA GLY A 437 -5.52 -1.98 17.71
C GLY A 437 -4.02 -1.67 17.91
N LEU A 438 -3.14 -2.68 17.76
CA LEU A 438 -1.70 -2.55 18.06
C LEU A 438 -1.00 -1.48 17.18
N LEU A 439 -1.37 -1.40 15.90
CA LEU A 439 -0.81 -0.44 14.97
C LEU A 439 -1.29 1.01 15.21
N ALA A 440 -2.36 1.20 16.00
CA ALA A 440 -2.81 2.55 16.39
C ALA A 440 -1.77 3.31 17.22
N ARG A 441 -0.69 2.66 17.69
CA ARG A 441 0.37 3.33 18.45
C ARG A 441 1.31 4.16 17.59
N ILE A 442 1.39 3.87 16.29
CA ILE A 442 2.18 4.66 15.35
C ILE A 442 1.72 6.11 15.41
N ASN A 443 2.68 7.04 15.45
CA ASN A 443 2.44 8.48 15.59
C ASN A 443 1.52 8.85 16.78
N GLY A 444 1.63 8.12 17.90
CA GLY A 444 0.82 8.37 19.10
C GLY A 444 -0.69 8.16 18.91
N GLY A 445 -1.10 7.44 17.86
CA GLY A 445 -2.51 7.27 17.50
C GLY A 445 -3.16 8.53 16.95
N LYS A 446 -2.36 9.42 16.38
CA LYS A 446 -2.80 10.68 15.77
C LYS A 446 -2.57 10.68 14.27
N GLU A 447 -3.52 11.27 13.56
CA GLU A 447 -3.51 11.50 12.11
C GLU A 447 -3.94 12.95 11.81
N PRO A 448 -3.56 13.54 10.66
CA PRO A 448 -4.12 14.81 10.20
C PRO A 448 -5.65 14.73 10.11
N THR A 449 -6.37 15.83 10.37
CA THR A 449 -7.83 15.88 10.20
C THR A 449 -8.22 15.76 8.72
N GLY A 450 -9.32 15.11 8.39
CA GLY A 450 -9.74 14.96 6.99
C GLY A 450 -11.01 14.16 6.82
N ILE A 451 -11.33 13.81 5.58
CA ILE A 451 -12.53 13.07 5.22
C ILE A 451 -12.13 11.69 4.71
N LYS A 452 -12.55 10.64 5.40
CA LYS A 452 -12.38 9.26 4.93
C LYS A 452 -13.59 8.90 4.08
N PRO A 453 -13.46 8.70 2.76
CA PRO A 453 -14.59 8.28 1.97
C PRO A 453 -15.03 6.87 2.36
N TRP A 454 -16.33 6.59 2.29
CA TRP A 454 -16.96 5.36 2.79
C TRP A 454 -16.47 4.13 2.01
N VAL A 455 -16.29 4.29 0.70
CA VAL A 455 -15.89 3.24 -0.23
C VAL A 455 -14.39 3.21 -0.52
N ALA A 456 -13.62 4.22 -0.12
CA ALA A 456 -12.23 4.40 -0.56
C ALA A 456 -11.18 3.62 0.25
N GLY A 457 -11.56 2.53 0.91
CA GLY A 457 -10.62 1.61 1.56
C GLY A 457 -9.70 2.30 2.61
N PRO A 458 -8.35 2.19 2.47
CA PRO A 458 -7.38 2.70 3.43
C PRO A 458 -6.92 4.16 3.19
N VAL A 459 -7.71 4.98 2.49
CA VAL A 459 -7.34 6.37 2.18
C VAL A 459 -8.25 7.38 2.87
N LYS A 460 -7.66 8.53 3.20
CA LYS A 460 -8.34 9.72 3.69
C LYS A 460 -7.96 10.93 2.83
N LEU A 461 -8.93 11.79 2.53
CA LEU A 461 -8.74 13.01 1.76
C LEU A 461 -8.48 14.18 2.72
N LEU A 462 -7.49 15.01 2.38
CA LEU A 462 -7.11 16.20 3.13
C LEU A 462 -7.18 17.42 2.23
N LEU A 463 -7.56 18.56 2.80
CA LEU A 463 -7.27 19.87 2.22
C LEU A 463 -5.95 20.38 2.81
N GLU A 464 -5.09 20.90 1.96
CA GLU A 464 -3.83 21.53 2.32
C GLU A 464 -3.68 22.86 1.58
N ASP A 465 -2.75 23.72 1.99
CA ASP A 465 -2.45 25.00 1.29
C ASP A 465 -3.71 25.80 0.93
N ILE A 466 -4.62 25.97 1.91
CA ILE A 466 -5.84 26.76 1.73
C ILE A 466 -5.45 28.24 1.56
N LYS A 467 -6.00 28.85 0.51
CA LYS A 467 -5.79 30.25 0.14
C LYS A 467 -7.15 30.94 -0.04
N GLU A 468 -7.32 32.05 0.67
CA GLU A 468 -8.42 32.98 0.44
C GLU A 468 -8.30 33.62 -0.94
N GLY A 469 -9.43 33.77 -1.62
CA GLY A 469 -9.52 34.56 -2.84
C GLY A 469 -9.25 36.04 -2.58
N SER A 470 -8.74 36.75 -3.59
CA SER A 470 -8.59 38.20 -3.52
C SER A 470 -8.89 38.84 -4.88
N GLY A 471 -9.72 39.89 -4.89
CA GLY A 471 -10.15 40.52 -6.13
C GLY A 471 -10.99 39.58 -7.01
N GLU A 472 -10.46 39.21 -8.19
CA GLU A 472 -11.10 38.30 -9.14
C GLU A 472 -10.65 36.83 -8.96
N GLU A 473 -9.62 36.58 -8.14
CA GLU A 473 -9.18 35.22 -7.83
C GLU A 473 -10.08 34.61 -6.76
N VAL A 474 -10.66 33.45 -7.07
CA VAL A 474 -11.48 32.67 -6.14
C VAL A 474 -10.60 31.88 -5.17
N SER A 475 -11.16 31.55 -4.00
CA SER A 475 -10.45 30.77 -2.99
C SER A 475 -10.02 29.39 -3.53
N SER A 476 -8.91 28.82 -3.03
CA SER A 476 -8.44 27.50 -3.47
C SER A 476 -7.75 26.68 -2.38
N ALA A 477 -7.70 25.36 -2.56
CA ALA A 477 -7.00 24.43 -1.68
C ALA A 477 -6.32 23.32 -2.50
N GLN A 478 -5.21 22.80 -1.98
CA GLN A 478 -4.53 21.60 -2.48
C GLN A 478 -5.26 20.35 -1.97
N LEU A 479 -5.65 19.45 -2.87
CA LEU A 479 -6.14 18.14 -2.48
C LEU A 479 -4.95 17.21 -2.21
N SER A 480 -4.98 16.53 -1.07
CA SER A 480 -4.00 15.51 -0.70
C SER A 480 -4.69 14.23 -0.25
N THR A 481 -3.98 13.10 -0.33
CA THR A 481 -4.40 11.82 0.24
C THR A 481 -3.54 11.49 1.45
N ALA A 482 -4.10 10.77 2.41
CA ALA A 482 -3.38 10.18 3.53
C ALA A 482 -3.75 8.70 3.63
N TRP A 483 -2.75 7.83 3.69
CA TRP A 483 -2.93 6.38 3.64
C TRP A 483 -2.64 5.74 4.99
N GLN A 484 -3.43 4.72 5.32
CA GLN A 484 -3.18 3.81 6.43
C GLN A 484 -2.75 2.44 5.89
N LEU A 485 -2.05 1.67 6.74
CA LEU A 485 -1.74 0.27 6.46
C LEU A 485 -2.35 -0.60 7.55
N CYS A 486 -2.85 -1.76 7.17
CA CYS A 486 -3.54 -2.67 8.06
C CYS A 486 -2.94 -4.07 7.97
N VAL A 487 -2.95 -4.77 9.12
CA VAL A 487 -2.66 -6.20 9.22
C VAL A 487 -3.79 -6.87 9.98
N THR A 488 -4.05 -8.13 9.66
CA THR A 488 -5.07 -8.93 10.34
C THR A 488 -4.40 -10.00 11.19
N ASP A 489 -4.83 -10.14 12.44
CA ASP A 489 -4.35 -11.20 13.34
C ASP A 489 -5.00 -12.56 12.98
N PRO A 490 -4.51 -13.69 13.55
CA PRO A 490 -5.09 -15.01 13.28
C PRO A 490 -6.54 -15.20 13.69
N LEU A 491 -7.10 -14.29 14.50
CA LEU A 491 -8.49 -14.31 14.93
C LEU A 491 -9.39 -13.45 14.03
N GLY A 492 -8.84 -12.86 12.97
CA GLY A 492 -9.56 -11.97 12.06
C GLY A 492 -9.66 -10.53 12.56
N ASN A 493 -8.99 -10.16 13.65
CA ASN A 493 -8.99 -8.77 14.12
C ASN A 493 -8.03 -7.92 13.29
N GLN A 494 -8.55 -6.84 12.74
CA GLN A 494 -7.76 -5.88 12.00
C GLN A 494 -7.06 -4.89 12.95
N HIS A 495 -5.77 -4.66 12.69
CA HIS A 495 -4.95 -3.63 13.30
C HIS A 495 -4.48 -2.68 12.21
N CYS A 496 -4.69 -1.38 12.37
CA CYS A 496 -4.36 -0.38 11.36
C CYS A 496 -3.58 0.79 11.96
N THR A 497 -2.62 1.31 11.21
CA THR A 497 -1.97 2.58 11.52
C THR A 497 -3.00 3.72 11.47
N PRO A 498 -2.74 4.89 12.09
CA PRO A 498 -3.38 6.12 11.66
C PRO A 498 -3.07 6.42 10.18
N HIS A 499 -3.82 7.30 9.53
CA HIS A 499 -3.52 7.74 8.16
C HIS A 499 -2.33 8.73 8.19
N PHE A 500 -1.11 8.24 7.97
CA PHE A 500 0.10 9.04 8.20
C PHE A 500 1.00 9.20 6.98
N VAL A 501 0.81 8.38 5.94
CA VAL A 501 1.51 8.54 4.67
C VAL A 501 0.72 9.55 3.82
N THR A 502 1.08 10.83 3.91
CA THR A 502 0.40 11.91 3.18
C THR A 502 1.06 12.18 1.83
N ILE A 503 0.26 12.21 0.77
CA ILE A 503 0.68 12.42 -0.62
C ILE A 503 -0.15 13.56 -1.22
N PRO A 504 0.45 14.72 -1.55
CA PRO A 504 -0.19 15.75 -2.34
C PRO A 504 -0.57 15.21 -3.72
N THR A 505 -1.80 15.50 -4.16
CA THR A 505 -2.25 15.13 -5.52
C THR A 505 -1.98 16.29 -6.48
N PRO A 506 -1.99 16.09 -7.81
CA PRO A 506 -1.90 17.21 -8.76
C PRO A 506 -3.23 17.96 -8.91
N TYR A 507 -4.17 17.79 -7.98
CA TYR A 507 -5.51 18.38 -8.04
C TYR A 507 -5.67 19.48 -7.00
N ARG A 508 -6.19 20.63 -7.43
CA ARG A 508 -6.64 21.69 -6.55
C ARG A 508 -8.15 21.83 -6.63
N ILE A 509 -8.73 22.25 -5.54
CA ILE A 509 -10.15 22.59 -5.45
C ILE A 509 -10.25 24.11 -5.39
N LYS A 510 -11.27 24.67 -6.05
CA LYS A 510 -11.60 26.10 -5.96
C LYS A 510 -13.00 26.30 -5.40
N GLU A 511 -13.23 27.47 -4.84
CA GLU A 511 -14.57 27.98 -4.53
C GLU A 511 -15.50 27.85 -5.75
N GLY A 512 -16.76 27.52 -5.49
CA GLY A 512 -17.75 27.10 -6.47
C GLY A 512 -17.61 25.64 -6.91
N GLY A 513 -16.55 24.96 -6.50
CA GLY A 513 -16.27 23.59 -6.87
C GLY A 513 -17.05 22.54 -6.10
N ILE A 514 -17.38 21.43 -6.74
CA ILE A 514 -18.14 20.32 -6.13
C ILE A 514 -17.18 19.16 -5.91
N MET A 515 -17.17 18.63 -4.69
CA MET A 515 -16.41 17.43 -4.34
C MET A 515 -17.26 16.46 -3.53
N LEU A 516 -16.89 15.19 -3.56
CA LEU A 516 -17.35 14.22 -2.58
C LEU A 516 -16.86 14.58 -1.17
N LEU A 517 -17.81 14.71 -0.25
CA LEU A 517 -17.65 14.90 1.18
C LEU A 517 -18.30 13.73 1.91
N LEU A 518 -17.59 13.05 2.82
CA LEU A 518 -18.20 12.01 3.64
C LEU A 518 -18.02 12.28 5.13
N ALA A 519 -19.00 12.99 5.68
CA ALA A 519 -19.45 12.90 7.06
C ALA A 519 -20.98 12.76 7.02
N ARG A 520 -21.57 11.69 7.58
CA ARG A 520 -23.03 11.62 7.71
C ARG A 520 -23.50 12.68 8.71
N SER A 521 -24.38 13.56 8.25
CA SER A 521 -25.64 13.81 8.96
C SER A 521 -26.86 13.97 8.04
N GLY A 522 -26.73 14.33 6.74
CA GLY A 522 -27.90 14.62 5.88
C GLY A 522 -27.86 13.91 4.54
N GLY A 523 -28.98 13.31 4.14
CA GLY A 523 -29.12 12.57 2.87
C GLY A 523 -28.92 13.42 1.60
N VAL A 524 -28.83 12.73 0.46
CA VAL A 524 -28.67 13.31 -0.88
C VAL A 524 -29.96 14.04 -1.31
N PRO A 525 -29.91 15.28 -1.82
CA PRO A 525 -31.08 15.97 -2.37
C PRO A 525 -31.65 15.30 -3.64
N ASP A 526 -32.98 15.27 -3.77
CA ASP A 526 -33.70 14.65 -4.91
C ASP A 526 -33.28 15.16 -6.30
N ALA A 527 -32.73 16.38 -6.39
CA ALA A 527 -32.23 16.98 -7.63
C ALA A 527 -31.03 16.22 -8.24
N ILE A 528 -30.23 15.53 -7.39
CA ILE A 528 -29.08 14.72 -7.83
C ILE A 528 -29.54 13.30 -8.22
N ALA A 529 -30.62 12.79 -7.62
CA ALA A 529 -31.20 11.49 -7.96
C ALA A 529 -31.72 11.42 -9.42
N ALA A 530 -32.04 12.58 -10.00
CA ALA A 530 -32.54 12.71 -11.38
C ALA A 530 -31.43 12.86 -12.44
N LEU A 531 -30.17 13.08 -12.04
CA LEU A 531 -29.04 13.30 -12.96
C LEU A 531 -28.31 12.01 -13.37
N GLN A 532 -28.92 10.82 -13.18
CA GLN A 532 -28.29 9.52 -13.40
C GLN A 532 -27.65 9.38 -14.80
N PRO A 533 -26.32 9.17 -14.90
CA PRO A 533 -25.70 8.58 -16.06
C PRO A 533 -25.48 7.08 -15.82
N ASN A 534 -25.64 6.27 -16.86
CA ASN A 534 -25.25 4.87 -16.84
C ASN A 534 -23.73 4.77 -16.59
N SER A 535 -23.34 3.83 -15.72
CA SER A 535 -22.02 3.70 -15.08
C SER A 535 -20.85 3.31 -16.00
N SER A 536 -20.79 3.81 -17.25
CA SER A 536 -19.75 3.43 -18.22
C SER A 536 -19.12 4.60 -19.00
N GLN A 537 -19.39 5.86 -18.66
CA GLN A 537 -18.87 7.00 -19.45
C GLN A 537 -18.25 8.14 -18.64
N PHE A 538 -17.69 7.89 -17.45
CA PHE A 538 -17.05 8.97 -16.69
C PHE A 538 -15.64 9.35 -17.15
N CYS A 539 -15.05 8.62 -18.11
CA CYS A 539 -13.77 8.97 -18.74
C CYS A 539 -13.76 8.60 -20.25
N ALA A 540 -14.73 9.04 -21.05
CA ALA A 540 -14.60 9.12 -22.53
C ALA A 540 -15.91 9.60 -23.19
N ASP A 541 -16.13 10.91 -23.31
CA ASP A 541 -16.80 11.45 -24.52
C ASP A 541 -16.66 12.98 -24.66
N PRO A 542 -15.92 13.49 -25.65
CA PRO A 542 -15.90 14.92 -26.00
C PRO A 542 -17.25 15.48 -26.47
N GLN A 543 -18.26 14.64 -26.73
CA GLN A 543 -19.52 15.06 -27.34
C GLN A 543 -20.56 15.65 -26.36
N MET A 544 -20.36 15.56 -25.04
CA MET A 544 -21.27 16.19 -24.07
C MET A 544 -21.02 17.70 -23.87
N ALA A 545 -19.82 18.20 -24.18
CA ALA A 545 -19.52 19.64 -24.16
C ALA A 545 -20.34 20.43 -25.21
N THR A 546 -20.74 19.78 -26.29
CA THR A 546 -21.52 20.43 -27.37
C THR A 546 -23.02 20.52 -27.05
N ALA A 547 -23.55 19.62 -26.23
CA ALA A 547 -24.96 19.60 -25.85
C ALA A 547 -25.32 20.70 -24.82
N ALA A 548 -24.40 21.07 -23.93
CA ALA A 548 -24.58 22.16 -22.98
C ALA A 548 -24.66 23.54 -23.66
N ASN A 549 -23.99 23.72 -24.81
CA ASN A 549 -23.98 24.97 -25.56
C ASN A 549 -25.26 25.23 -26.40
N GLN A 550 -26.10 24.22 -26.62
CA GLN A 550 -27.34 24.38 -27.41
C GLN A 550 -28.58 24.72 -26.57
N MET A 551 -28.50 24.64 -25.24
CA MET A 551 -29.61 25.04 -24.35
C MET A 551 -29.60 26.52 -23.95
N ALA A 552 -28.63 27.31 -24.45
CA ALA A 552 -28.44 28.73 -24.10
C ALA A 552 -28.94 29.76 -25.15
N GLN A 553 -29.84 29.40 -26.08
CA GLN A 553 -30.40 30.33 -27.08
C GLN A 553 -31.93 30.20 -27.22
N PRO A 554 -32.70 31.31 -27.31
CA PRO A 554 -34.14 31.26 -27.45
C PRO A 554 -34.62 31.24 -28.92
N GLY A 555 -35.36 30.17 -29.28
CA GLY A 555 -36.44 30.14 -30.28
C GLY A 555 -36.10 29.96 -31.78
N ALA A 556 -36.64 28.90 -32.40
CA ALA A 556 -37.42 28.90 -33.66
C ALA A 556 -37.64 27.46 -34.19
N ASP A 557 -38.80 27.26 -34.82
CA ASP A 557 -39.36 26.02 -35.38
C ASP A 557 -38.49 25.25 -36.38
N GLY A 558 -38.77 23.95 -36.54
CA GLY A 558 -38.51 23.24 -37.80
C GLY A 558 -38.27 21.73 -37.68
N ALA A 559 -39.28 20.94 -38.00
CA ALA A 559 -39.20 19.49 -38.17
C ALA A 559 -38.15 19.05 -39.20
N GLN A 560 -37.56 17.85 -39.04
CA GLN A 560 -37.73 16.76 -40.01
C GLN A 560 -37.16 15.42 -39.56
N VAL A 561 -37.95 14.40 -39.89
CA VAL A 561 -37.71 12.96 -39.82
C VAL A 561 -36.76 12.54 -40.94
N ALA A 562 -35.76 11.70 -40.66
CA ALA A 562 -35.19 10.81 -41.67
C ALA A 562 -34.60 9.55 -41.02
N SER A 563 -35.32 8.44 -41.21
CA SER A 563 -34.85 7.07 -41.05
C SER A 563 -33.94 6.67 -42.20
N THR A 564 -32.80 6.03 -41.93
CA THR A 564 -32.21 5.05 -42.85
C THR A 564 -31.53 3.93 -42.09
N SER A 565 -32.03 2.73 -42.36
CA SER A 565 -31.65 1.40 -41.90
C SER A 565 -30.32 0.89 -42.46
N GLY A 566 -29.55 0.19 -41.63
CA GLY A 566 -28.50 -0.74 -42.02
C GLY A 566 -28.08 -1.64 -40.84
N THR A 567 -28.07 -2.96 -41.08
CA THR A 567 -27.57 -4.15 -40.32
C THR A 567 -26.32 -3.87 -39.42
N PRO A 568 -25.95 -4.63 -38.34
CA PRO A 568 -26.16 -6.09 -38.08
C PRO A 568 -26.34 -6.57 -36.60
N VAL A 569 -26.66 -7.88 -36.46
CA VAL A 569 -26.54 -8.81 -35.30
C VAL A 569 -26.44 -8.23 -33.87
N ALA A 570 -27.50 -8.44 -33.07
CA ALA A 570 -27.67 -7.87 -31.72
C ALA A 570 -26.88 -8.61 -30.62
N SER A 571 -25.90 -7.93 -30.01
CA SER A 571 -25.52 -8.16 -28.61
C SER A 571 -26.57 -7.51 -27.69
N LYS A 572 -27.25 -8.29 -26.85
CA LYS A 572 -28.18 -7.73 -25.85
C LYS A 572 -27.36 -7.07 -24.74
N GLY A 573 -27.55 -5.77 -24.50
CA GLY A 573 -26.64 -4.91 -23.72
C GLY A 573 -26.51 -5.18 -22.21
N PRO A 574 -25.72 -4.37 -21.48
CA PRO A 574 -25.36 -4.56 -20.07
C PRO A 574 -26.55 -4.73 -19.11
N ASP A 575 -27.65 -4.01 -19.35
CA ASP A 575 -28.88 -4.09 -18.55
C ASP A 575 -29.65 -5.41 -18.73
N HIS A 576 -29.40 -6.14 -19.82
CA HIS A 576 -29.99 -7.46 -20.03
C HIS A 576 -29.34 -8.50 -19.12
N ASN A 577 -28.01 -8.50 -19.03
CA ASN A 577 -27.26 -9.49 -18.27
C ASN A 577 -27.49 -9.34 -16.76
N LEU A 578 -27.53 -8.10 -16.25
CA LEU A 578 -27.87 -7.83 -14.85
C LEU A 578 -29.28 -8.30 -14.50
N ARG A 579 -30.28 -8.00 -15.35
CA ARG A 579 -31.66 -8.47 -15.14
C ARG A 579 -31.77 -9.99 -15.20
N GLN A 580 -31.04 -10.63 -16.12
CA GLN A 580 -30.98 -12.09 -16.22
C GLN A 580 -30.38 -12.69 -14.96
N TYR A 581 -29.31 -12.10 -14.43
CA TYR A 581 -28.62 -12.58 -13.24
C TYR A 581 -29.44 -12.36 -11.96
N LEU A 582 -30.15 -11.24 -11.82
CA LEU A 582 -31.08 -11.04 -10.70
C LEU A 582 -32.28 -12.00 -10.77
N ALA A 583 -32.82 -12.25 -11.96
CA ALA A 583 -33.86 -13.25 -12.15
C ALA A 583 -33.38 -14.66 -11.76
N ARG A 584 -32.10 -14.95 -12.02
CA ARG A 584 -31.41 -16.18 -11.65
C ARG A 584 -31.33 -16.33 -10.12
N ILE A 585 -30.85 -15.32 -9.40
CA ILE A 585 -30.81 -15.35 -7.93
C ILE A 585 -32.23 -15.51 -7.38
N ALA A 586 -33.20 -14.73 -7.86
CA ALA A 586 -34.58 -14.83 -7.40
C ALA A 586 -35.20 -16.22 -7.65
N ALA A 587 -34.85 -16.89 -8.75
CA ALA A 587 -35.27 -18.26 -9.04
C ALA A 587 -34.71 -19.26 -8.03
N GLY A 588 -33.42 -19.15 -7.69
CA GLY A 588 -32.74 -20.00 -6.70
C GLY A 588 -33.24 -19.78 -5.27
N GLU A 589 -33.42 -18.52 -4.89
CA GLU A 589 -33.73 -18.12 -3.51
C GLU A 589 -35.23 -18.21 -3.16
N SER A 590 -36.13 -17.84 -4.08
CA SER A 590 -37.57 -17.70 -3.76
C SER A 590 -38.53 -18.22 -4.83
N THR A 591 -38.05 -19.11 -5.70
CA THR A 591 -38.83 -19.62 -6.85
C THR A 591 -39.37 -18.46 -7.72
N GLY A 592 -38.49 -17.49 -8.01
CA GLY A 592 -38.77 -16.34 -8.85
C GLY A 592 -39.55 -15.22 -8.16
N GLY A 593 -39.55 -15.19 -6.82
CA GLY A 593 -40.31 -14.22 -6.02
C GLY A 593 -41.75 -14.63 -5.73
N THR A 594 -42.09 -15.92 -5.88
CA THR A 594 -43.44 -16.44 -5.61
C THR A 594 -43.59 -17.00 -4.18
N ASN A 595 -42.48 -17.36 -3.54
CA ASN A 595 -42.46 -17.78 -2.14
C ASN A 595 -42.02 -16.63 -1.22
N TRP A 596 -42.96 -16.11 -0.44
CA TRP A 596 -42.75 -15.02 0.54
C TRP A 596 -42.79 -15.51 1.99
N ASN A 597 -42.74 -16.81 2.22
CA ASN A 597 -42.70 -17.32 3.59
C ASN A 597 -41.27 -17.21 4.12
N PRO A 598 -41.07 -16.74 5.37
CA PRO A 598 -39.76 -16.71 5.97
C PRO A 598 -39.20 -18.14 6.08
N ASN A 599 -37.92 -18.30 5.76
CA ASN A 599 -37.24 -19.57 5.95
C ASN A 599 -37.25 -19.93 7.45
N PRO A 600 -37.78 -21.11 7.84
CA PRO A 600 -37.98 -21.47 9.25
C PRO A 600 -36.66 -21.68 10.02
N SER A 601 -35.53 -21.85 9.34
CA SER A 601 -34.22 -22.10 9.94
C SER A 601 -33.33 -20.87 9.99
N THR A 602 -33.39 -19.99 8.99
CA THR A 602 -32.51 -18.81 8.88
C THR A 602 -33.24 -17.49 9.08
N GLY A 603 -34.58 -17.49 9.12
CA GLY A 603 -35.38 -16.27 9.13
C GLY A 603 -35.29 -15.47 7.83
N ALA A 604 -34.67 -16.02 6.78
CA ALA A 604 -34.50 -15.35 5.50
C ALA A 604 -35.86 -15.05 4.84
N TYR A 605 -35.99 -13.87 4.24
CA TYR A 605 -37.25 -13.38 3.70
C TYR A 605 -37.05 -12.53 2.45
N GLY A 606 -38.11 -12.43 1.64
CA GLY A 606 -38.13 -11.64 0.40
C GLY A 606 -37.60 -12.41 -0.83
N ILE A 607 -37.62 -11.73 -1.98
CA ILE A 607 -37.33 -12.30 -3.30
C ILE A 607 -35.89 -12.85 -3.39
N TYR A 608 -34.97 -12.25 -2.64
CA TYR A 608 -33.55 -12.59 -2.62
C TYR A 608 -33.11 -13.24 -1.30
N GLN A 609 -34.07 -13.67 -0.45
CA GLN A 609 -33.83 -14.38 0.81
C GLN A 609 -32.76 -13.74 1.72
N PHE A 610 -32.86 -12.44 1.96
CA PHE A 610 -32.01 -11.78 2.96
C PHE A 610 -32.31 -12.34 4.35
N THR A 611 -31.28 -12.77 5.10
CA THR A 611 -31.39 -13.09 6.53
C THR A 611 -31.65 -11.82 7.36
N PRO A 612 -32.13 -11.93 8.61
CA PRO A 612 -32.27 -10.77 9.49
C PRO A 612 -30.97 -9.97 9.64
N GLU A 613 -29.82 -10.64 9.69
CA GLU A 613 -28.50 -10.02 9.84
C GLU A 613 -28.06 -9.30 8.56
N SER A 614 -28.09 -9.98 7.42
CA SER A 614 -27.74 -9.36 6.12
C SER A 614 -28.67 -8.20 5.77
N ARG A 615 -29.97 -8.32 6.08
CA ARG A 615 -30.92 -7.21 5.98
C ARG A 615 -30.55 -6.06 6.89
N ALA A 616 -30.22 -6.32 8.16
CA ALA A 616 -29.86 -5.25 9.10
C ALA A 616 -28.61 -4.51 8.62
N THR A 617 -27.61 -5.24 8.14
CA THR A 617 -26.41 -4.69 7.50
C THR A 617 -26.76 -3.90 6.26
N LEU A 618 -27.54 -4.46 5.32
CA LEU A 618 -27.97 -3.76 4.11
C LEU A 618 -28.77 -2.48 4.43
N LEU A 619 -29.72 -2.53 5.37
CA LEU A 619 -30.49 -1.36 5.81
C LEU A 619 -29.60 -0.29 6.43
N GLN A 620 -28.64 -0.70 7.28
CA GLN A 620 -27.68 0.21 7.92
C GLN A 620 -26.78 0.89 6.88
N LEU A 621 -26.30 0.12 5.91
CA LEU A 621 -25.35 0.55 4.88
C LEU A 621 -26.01 1.38 3.78
N THR A 622 -27.19 0.97 3.30
CA THR A 622 -27.79 1.48 2.06
C THR A 622 -29.14 2.16 2.23
N GLY A 623 -29.81 1.96 3.37
CA GLY A 623 -31.20 2.38 3.57
C GLY A 623 -32.24 1.56 2.79
N LEU A 624 -31.80 0.60 1.97
CA LEU A 624 -32.68 -0.28 1.20
C LEU A 624 -33.12 -1.46 2.06
N ASP A 625 -34.42 -1.71 2.08
CA ASP A 625 -34.96 -2.90 2.74
C ASP A 625 -34.95 -4.08 1.77
N GLY A 626 -34.05 -5.05 2.00
CA GLY A 626 -34.01 -6.31 1.25
C GLY A 626 -35.29 -7.16 1.39
N TRP A 627 -36.15 -6.85 2.36
CA TRP A 627 -37.48 -7.45 2.53
C TRP A 627 -38.62 -6.62 1.92
N SER A 628 -38.30 -5.55 1.18
CA SER A 628 -39.31 -4.74 0.50
C SER A 628 -40.18 -5.59 -0.44
N ARG A 629 -41.49 -5.35 -0.39
CA ARG A 629 -42.46 -5.95 -1.33
C ARG A 629 -42.49 -5.24 -2.68
N ASP A 630 -41.88 -4.06 -2.77
CA ASP A 630 -41.67 -3.38 -4.03
C ASP A 630 -40.51 -4.03 -4.78
N ARG A 631 -40.79 -4.52 -5.99
CA ARG A 631 -39.82 -5.28 -6.79
C ARG A 631 -38.61 -4.43 -7.15
N ALA A 632 -38.81 -3.16 -7.49
CA ALA A 632 -37.71 -2.27 -7.84
C ALA A 632 -36.78 -2.04 -6.65
N THR A 633 -37.34 -1.83 -5.46
CA THR A 633 -36.57 -1.70 -4.21
C THR A 633 -35.83 -2.99 -3.86
N ALA A 634 -36.46 -4.15 -4.02
CA ALA A 634 -35.82 -5.45 -3.76
C ALA A 634 -34.68 -5.74 -4.75
N ASP A 635 -34.86 -5.40 -6.04
CA ASP A 635 -33.82 -5.55 -7.06
C ASP A 635 -32.64 -4.61 -6.78
N GLN A 636 -32.92 -3.37 -6.37
CA GLN A 636 -31.88 -2.41 -5.95
C GLN A 636 -31.13 -2.89 -4.70
N ALA A 637 -31.83 -3.48 -3.73
CA ALA A 637 -31.25 -4.10 -2.54
C ALA A 637 -30.27 -5.24 -2.91
N ALA A 638 -30.67 -6.12 -3.83
CA ALA A 638 -29.82 -7.20 -4.30
C ALA A 638 -28.57 -6.70 -5.04
N VAL A 639 -28.71 -5.70 -5.91
CA VAL A 639 -27.56 -5.08 -6.60
C VAL A 639 -26.60 -4.44 -5.60
N ALA A 640 -27.13 -3.69 -4.62
CA ALA A 640 -26.29 -3.06 -3.61
C ALA A 640 -25.54 -4.10 -2.76
N TRP A 641 -26.18 -5.24 -2.47
CA TRP A 641 -25.54 -6.34 -1.75
C TRP A 641 -24.43 -7.03 -2.56
N ILE A 642 -24.64 -7.23 -3.87
CA ILE A 642 -23.59 -7.74 -4.78
C ILE A 642 -22.37 -6.81 -4.78
N GLN A 643 -22.59 -5.49 -4.80
CA GLN A 643 -21.51 -4.50 -4.74
C GLN A 643 -20.79 -4.51 -3.38
N ILE A 644 -21.52 -4.68 -2.27
CA ILE A 644 -20.93 -4.80 -0.93
C ILE A 644 -19.98 -5.98 -0.87
N ILE A 645 -20.43 -7.17 -1.30
CA ILE A 645 -19.59 -8.38 -1.32
C ILE A 645 -18.39 -8.20 -2.27
N GLY A 646 -18.61 -7.63 -3.46
CA GLY A 646 -17.52 -7.38 -4.41
C GLY A 646 -16.44 -6.46 -3.85
N ASN A 647 -16.82 -5.43 -3.10
CA ASN A 647 -15.88 -4.53 -2.45
C ASN A 647 -15.14 -5.18 -1.28
N GLU A 648 -15.79 -6.05 -0.51
CA GLU A 648 -15.14 -6.81 0.58
C GLU A 648 -14.11 -7.81 0.04
N GLU A 649 -14.38 -8.41 -1.12
CA GLU A 649 -13.53 -9.42 -1.76
C GLU A 649 -12.54 -8.82 -2.78
N GLY A 650 -12.62 -7.51 -3.07
CA GLY A 650 -11.78 -6.84 -4.06
C GLY A 650 -12.02 -7.29 -5.50
N VAL A 651 -13.26 -7.68 -5.84
CA VAL A 651 -13.67 -8.18 -7.15
C VAL A 651 -14.81 -7.31 -7.72
N ASP A 652 -14.69 -6.84 -8.96
CA ASP A 652 -15.77 -6.13 -9.66
C ASP A 652 -16.87 -7.11 -10.14
N LEU A 653 -17.69 -7.56 -9.18
CA LEU A 653 -18.78 -8.52 -9.45
C LEU A 653 -19.85 -7.92 -10.36
N LEU A 654 -20.12 -6.62 -10.27
CA LEU A 654 -21.13 -5.98 -11.11
C LEU A 654 -20.65 -5.86 -12.55
N GLY A 655 -19.39 -5.50 -12.77
CA GLY A 655 -18.76 -5.50 -14.09
C GLY A 655 -18.70 -6.90 -14.70
N ALA A 656 -18.35 -7.92 -13.91
CA ALA A 656 -18.37 -9.32 -14.35
C ALA A 656 -19.79 -9.74 -14.82
N ILE A 657 -20.83 -9.46 -14.02
CA ILE A 657 -22.22 -9.75 -14.37
C ILE A 657 -22.65 -9.00 -15.64
N GLN A 658 -22.32 -7.71 -15.75
CA GLN A 658 -22.68 -6.91 -16.92
C GLN A 658 -22.00 -7.41 -18.21
N GLN A 659 -20.77 -7.91 -18.10
CA GLN A 659 -20.02 -8.53 -19.20
C GLN A 659 -20.47 -9.97 -19.51
N GLY A 660 -21.38 -10.54 -18.70
CA GLY A 660 -21.87 -11.91 -18.84
C GLY A 660 -20.94 -12.97 -18.25
N ASP A 661 -19.91 -12.57 -17.49
CA ASP A 661 -19.06 -13.47 -16.71
C ASP A 661 -19.76 -13.84 -15.39
N PHE A 662 -20.78 -14.68 -15.53
CA PHE A 662 -21.55 -15.18 -14.41
C PHE A 662 -20.77 -16.18 -13.55
N ALA A 663 -19.72 -16.82 -14.07
CA ALA A 663 -18.93 -17.79 -13.33
C ALA A 663 -18.12 -17.14 -12.21
N THR A 664 -17.47 -16.00 -12.51
CA THR A 664 -16.77 -15.19 -11.49
C THR A 664 -17.72 -14.68 -10.43
N ALA A 665 -18.92 -14.23 -10.83
CA ALA A 665 -19.94 -13.76 -9.91
C ALA A 665 -20.50 -14.88 -9.02
N ASP A 666 -20.73 -16.07 -9.59
CA ASP A 666 -21.23 -17.24 -8.85
C ASP A 666 -20.22 -17.69 -7.79
N GLN A 667 -18.94 -17.81 -8.16
CA GLN A 667 -17.87 -18.27 -7.26
C GLN A 667 -17.77 -17.44 -6.00
N VAL A 668 -17.93 -16.12 -6.11
CA VAL A 668 -17.83 -15.21 -4.97
C VAL A 668 -19.15 -15.14 -4.21
N LEU A 669 -20.29 -15.00 -4.90
CA LEU A 669 -21.57 -14.80 -4.24
C LEU A 669 -22.14 -16.06 -3.56
N SER A 670 -21.73 -17.25 -4.00
CA SER A 670 -22.25 -18.52 -3.48
C SER A 670 -21.74 -18.89 -2.09
N ASP A 671 -20.58 -18.37 -1.69
CA ASP A 671 -19.99 -18.59 -0.37
C ASP A 671 -20.56 -17.64 0.70
N TRP A 672 -21.28 -16.62 0.25
CA TRP A 672 -21.87 -15.57 1.08
C TRP A 672 -23.39 -15.75 1.21
N GLN A 673 -24.17 -14.87 0.58
CA GLN A 673 -25.61 -14.74 0.82
C GLN A 673 -26.47 -15.61 -0.11
N PHE A 674 -26.00 -15.88 -1.33
CA PHE A 674 -26.78 -16.58 -2.36
C PHE A 674 -26.28 -18.01 -2.50
N THR A 675 -26.39 -18.77 -1.40
CA THR A 675 -25.87 -20.16 -1.28
C THR A 675 -26.55 -21.13 -2.23
N SER A 676 -27.65 -20.72 -2.86
CA SER A 676 -28.32 -21.47 -3.91
C SER A 676 -27.63 -21.41 -5.27
N LEU A 677 -26.70 -20.47 -5.49
CA LEU A 677 -25.92 -20.35 -6.74
C LEU A 677 -24.94 -21.53 -6.92
N PRO A 678 -24.54 -21.87 -8.16
CA PRO A 678 -23.59 -22.95 -8.41
C PRO A 678 -22.27 -22.76 -7.66
N GLY A 679 -21.83 -23.80 -6.95
CA GLY A 679 -20.67 -23.75 -6.05
C GLY A 679 -21.03 -23.56 -4.57
N GLY A 680 -22.25 -23.08 -4.27
CA GLY A 680 -22.72 -22.84 -2.91
C GLY A 680 -23.19 -24.10 -2.16
N ARG A 681 -23.39 -23.96 -0.85
CA ARG A 681 -23.74 -25.05 0.08
C ARG A 681 -25.13 -25.64 -0.13
N GLU A 682 -26.04 -24.92 -0.81
CA GLU A 682 -27.43 -25.33 -1.04
C GLU A 682 -27.68 -25.53 -2.54
N GLN A 683 -27.12 -26.57 -3.15
CA GLN A 683 -27.31 -26.83 -4.59
C GLN A 683 -28.81 -26.98 -4.95
N SER A 684 -29.38 -25.95 -5.58
CA SER A 684 -30.77 -25.99 -6.06
C SER A 684 -30.89 -26.81 -7.34
N ALA A 685 -31.95 -27.63 -7.45
CA ALA A 685 -32.22 -28.49 -8.61
C ALA A 685 -32.44 -27.72 -9.93
N ILE A 686 -32.69 -26.41 -9.84
CA ILE A 686 -32.89 -25.49 -10.98
C ILE A 686 -31.64 -25.41 -11.87
N TRP A 687 -30.45 -25.68 -11.32
CA TRP A 687 -29.17 -25.45 -12.01
C TRP A 687 -28.69 -26.59 -12.90
N SER A 688 -29.55 -27.60 -13.14
CA SER A 688 -29.27 -28.73 -14.01
C SER A 688 -29.89 -28.62 -15.41
N ASN A 689 -30.58 -27.52 -15.75
CA ASN A 689 -31.14 -27.34 -17.09
C ASN A 689 -31.17 -25.86 -17.53
N PRO A 690 -30.34 -25.43 -18.49
CA PRO A 690 -30.29 -24.05 -18.97
C PRO A 690 -31.21 -23.89 -20.20
N GLU A 691 -32.49 -23.57 -19.97
CA GLU A 691 -33.36 -22.94 -20.97
C GLU A 691 -34.16 -21.78 -20.36
#